data_AF-A0A9D5FV80-F1
#
_entry.id   AF-A0A9D5FV80-F1
#
_cell.length_a   1.000
_cell.length_b   1.000
_cell.length_c   1.000
_cell.angle_alpha   90.00
_cell.angle_beta   90.00
_cell.angle_gamma   90.00
#
_symmetry.space_group_name_H-M   'P 1'
#
loop_
_entity.id
_entity.type
_entity.pdbx_description
1 polymer ?
#
loop_
_entity_poly.entity_id
_entity_poly.type
_entity_poly.pdbx_seq_one_letter_code
_entity_poly.pdbx_strand_id
1 'polypeptide(L)'
;MKKLFLLGLVAIFATSNSFAQTASKPADQLRFYLNPGHGGWGPNDRPAATIPYPALANGMPDSCGFYETNTNLWKIAELHHTLIRMGVKAENITYSRTSNGPHWPWVREDDDGVCNRPLSEICEEVETGNYDMFISIHSNAAADGSMTNYPLFLYRGKDGSDGDLAKGSWAMANACWPYHWENFIDHYSAYSLENKNLRGDIDFYGHEYSSTRSNGKVYKGYLGVLRHGTPGFLLEGFFHTYQPARHRALNKDYCYQHGIRLARGICNYFGLKPETKGYIMGTIKDMHAKMKHVLYQYAPGTNDQWVPLNGAKIHLFKAGAKIDTYQVDTLYNGIFVFKNLEPGEYTLQLEKDGYKPLEGENTKPLTVKANETSYVKLLAEATDYVAPAITYYNYPEPVQNTYVGAPSTLKMTEADTKDLAIAGTVKRMLTRGDSIVVLSDDAGEPKLYLIDNKNLSIIKQLSTTGIAPAETDNQGFFSRLNDIAFTADGQLVGVNSVRNQFNASLVDEGYKRGTLRFYKWATLDANPVEWFTSQSSANFYRADVGRGLAVNGAAADCAVITSGVTAGSSRGGRFLIMNVTDNQVTSTVFSEKTISGNNYGEGRQGTTPQLAVSPRTDENYIVDGEAGLPLEFHPTGTSNQDSPVIGQMTDEEIGNAAVGYQCFKYAKRQFMVTPFVSAAGVGGVRLYDITEGLNKARLVKTETTALAAAETATNIAAGAKVNDADITLYLLHGTKLTAFTSKGVEQPVVKNIYAYALNSKKESDDSYTFTFKANAAATAAAIVFTNAADGTEVGRIPVTVTEGENTFTYAQDFIPGDAGTTLNWGVILKGENVARVARINTPDNYEGAIFSSVDKSPESLFFGQIYTNNFIKSGNAGNGLYAYDQTYTRLNSTPYRGYPNPGTTYRIAVGPMGKVWIAEWADANSGVYIADPADLTKPFTQFFVGTRDGDGLFTNDGAKVGSSTPGVAVGGTGADTKVYVANEDMGNDVAVYQIGQADGSLVYEWNKAPSYSLAVGKYLLNTDIAVAAGKDGGAWCSQRRGQGNNTKNVPSLLYVTRDGNVTFNSGEGDFPLLLTGTGGGGFAVSADQSLVAVGELKGIVKLFSVTWAGDVPTLSLIGSFQSDVANKSGNLFEMNFDYAGNLICSGAKLGVYSIPTAENLTTTPARKALTVVKTANATAVENVETVTDVSADFAGDLLIVQAPETVKSVVVFAADGTRVAEGRNAQLTVNAPAGVYLVKVNNFKAVKAMKN
;
A
#
# COMPACT_ATOMS: atom_id res chain seq x y z
N MET A 1 -17.62 -41.94 5.32
CA MET A 1 -19.02 -41.47 5.40
C MET A 1 -19.27 -40.46 4.29
N LYS A 2 -19.76 -40.95 3.15
CA LYS A 2 -20.32 -40.17 2.04
C LYS A 2 -21.81 -40.02 2.33
N LYS A 3 -22.39 -38.81 2.15
CA LYS A 3 -23.76 -38.35 2.49
C LYS A 3 -23.87 -37.61 3.83
N LEU A 4 -23.41 -36.35 3.87
CA LEU A 4 -23.90 -35.32 4.81
C LEU A 4 -23.47 -33.87 4.47
N PHE A 5 -22.69 -33.65 3.40
CA PHE A 5 -22.29 -32.30 2.94
C PHE A 5 -23.22 -31.67 1.86
N LEU A 6 -24.48 -32.11 1.78
CA LEU A 6 -25.43 -31.64 0.77
C LEU A 6 -26.73 -31.10 1.40
N LEU A 7 -26.62 -30.28 2.45
CA LEU A 7 -27.78 -29.67 3.13
C LEU A 7 -27.53 -28.27 3.73
N GLY A 8 -26.40 -27.62 3.41
CA GLY A 8 -26.02 -26.31 3.98
C GLY A 8 -25.90 -25.14 2.99
N LEU A 9 -26.39 -25.26 1.75
CA LEU A 9 -26.19 -24.24 0.70
C LEU A 9 -27.44 -23.94 -0.15
N VAL A 10 -28.64 -24.19 0.38
CA VAL A 10 -29.93 -23.91 -0.29
C VAL A 10 -30.80 -22.91 0.50
N ALA A 11 -30.30 -22.31 1.58
CA ALA A 11 -31.13 -21.49 2.49
C ALA A 11 -30.81 -19.98 2.53
N ILE A 12 -30.29 -19.38 1.44
CA ILE A 12 -30.25 -17.90 1.27
C ILE A 12 -30.60 -17.50 -0.18
N PHE A 13 -31.72 -18.01 -0.71
CA PHE A 13 -32.42 -17.45 -1.87
C PHE A 13 -33.95 -17.64 -1.76
N ALA A 14 -34.48 -17.53 -0.55
CA ALA A 14 -35.93 -17.63 -0.31
C ALA A 14 -36.40 -16.56 0.70
N THR A 15 -36.13 -15.29 0.38
CA THR A 15 -37.01 -14.19 0.77
C THR A 15 -37.52 -13.55 -0.51
N SER A 16 -38.28 -14.34 -1.27
CA SER A 16 -39.14 -13.82 -2.33
C SER A 16 -40.13 -12.86 -1.70
N ASN A 17 -40.04 -11.58 -2.06
CA ASN A 17 -41.15 -10.65 -1.91
C ASN A 17 -42.37 -11.29 -2.56
N SER A 18 -43.36 -11.61 -1.74
CA SER A 18 -44.68 -12.10 -2.14
C SER A 18 -45.42 -10.98 -2.89
N PHE A 19 -45.11 -10.78 -4.18
CA PHE A 19 -46.03 -10.08 -5.06
C PHE A 19 -47.17 -11.04 -5.40
N ALA A 20 -48.39 -10.60 -5.15
CA ALA A 20 -49.61 -11.35 -5.42
C ALA A 20 -49.60 -11.87 -6.85
N GLN A 21 -49.77 -13.19 -6.97
CA GLN A 21 -49.91 -13.94 -8.20
C GLN A 21 -51.17 -13.46 -8.94
N THR A 22 -51.04 -12.47 -9.84
CA THR A 22 -52.00 -12.35 -10.95
C THR A 22 -51.72 -13.52 -11.88
N ALA A 23 -52.75 -14.31 -12.20
CA ALA A 23 -52.62 -15.45 -13.11
C ALA A 23 -51.95 -15.00 -14.42
N SER A 24 -50.67 -15.34 -14.63
CA SER A 24 -49.94 -14.88 -15.81
C SER A 24 -50.50 -15.62 -17.03
N LYS A 25 -50.86 -14.85 -18.05
CA LYS A 25 -51.14 -15.43 -19.37
C LYS A 25 -49.89 -16.19 -19.84
N PRO A 26 -50.02 -17.37 -20.46
CA PRO A 26 -48.91 -18.03 -21.14
C PRO A 26 -48.24 -17.09 -22.15
N ALA A 27 -46.93 -17.25 -22.38
CA ALA A 27 -46.13 -16.37 -23.23
C ALA A 27 -46.74 -16.16 -24.64
N ASP A 28 -47.39 -17.18 -25.18
CA ASP A 28 -48.01 -17.16 -26.51
C ASP A 28 -49.37 -16.45 -26.55
N GLN A 29 -49.88 -15.98 -25.41
CA GLN A 29 -51.11 -15.19 -25.28
C GLN A 29 -50.84 -13.73 -24.87
N LEU A 30 -49.61 -13.39 -24.50
CA LEU A 30 -49.23 -12.03 -24.13
C LEU A 30 -49.15 -11.14 -25.37
N ARG A 31 -49.74 -9.95 -25.28
CA ARG A 31 -49.79 -8.94 -26.35
C ARG A 31 -49.02 -7.68 -25.96
N PHE A 32 -48.11 -7.23 -26.81
CA PHE A 32 -47.26 -6.06 -26.55
C PHE A 32 -47.51 -4.98 -27.59
N TYR A 33 -47.56 -3.72 -27.15
CA TYR A 33 -47.50 -2.58 -28.04
C TYR A 33 -46.19 -1.82 -27.81
N LEU A 34 -45.34 -1.79 -28.84
CA LEU A 34 -44.01 -1.20 -28.79
C LEU A 34 -43.98 0.11 -29.60
N ASN A 35 -43.73 1.22 -28.93
CA ASN A 35 -43.70 2.55 -29.51
C ASN A 35 -42.27 3.12 -29.56
N PRO A 36 -41.58 3.08 -30.72
CA PRO A 36 -40.31 3.76 -30.84
C PRO A 36 -40.59 5.24 -30.98
N GLY A 37 -40.23 6.03 -29.97
CA GLY A 37 -40.57 7.45 -29.90
C GLY A 37 -40.08 8.25 -31.11
N HIS A 38 -40.80 9.33 -31.44
CA HIS A 38 -40.54 10.27 -32.54
C HIS A 38 -40.56 9.62 -33.94
N GLY A 39 -40.41 10.42 -35.00
CA GLY A 39 -40.36 9.95 -36.38
C GLY A 39 -39.96 11.05 -37.35
N GLY A 40 -39.37 10.67 -38.49
CA GLY A 40 -39.28 11.55 -39.65
C GLY A 40 -38.04 12.44 -39.79
N TRP A 41 -37.02 12.38 -38.93
CA TRP A 41 -35.79 13.21 -39.05
C TRP A 41 -36.00 14.72 -39.07
N GLY A 42 -37.14 15.21 -38.59
CA GLY A 42 -37.45 16.63 -38.50
C GLY A 42 -36.86 17.29 -37.23
N PRO A 43 -37.04 18.61 -37.06
CA PRO A 43 -36.54 19.33 -35.88
C PRO A 43 -37.08 18.79 -34.54
N ASN A 44 -38.29 18.22 -34.54
CA ASN A 44 -38.91 17.59 -33.36
C ASN A 44 -38.27 16.24 -32.96
N ASP A 45 -37.34 15.74 -33.78
CA ASP A 45 -36.59 14.49 -33.58
C ASP A 45 -35.20 14.73 -32.93
N ARG A 46 -35.02 15.92 -32.37
CA ARG A 46 -33.86 16.34 -31.57
C ARG A 46 -32.52 16.02 -32.22
N PRO A 47 -32.27 16.51 -33.45
CA PRO A 47 -31.00 16.32 -34.13
C PRO A 47 -29.84 16.87 -33.30
N ALA A 48 -28.75 16.11 -33.18
CA ALA A 48 -27.58 16.53 -32.43
C ALA A 48 -26.27 16.19 -33.15
N ALA A 49 -25.38 17.18 -33.27
CA ALA A 49 -24.12 17.04 -33.99
C ALA A 49 -23.16 16.08 -33.27
N THR A 50 -22.43 15.27 -34.03
CA THR A 50 -21.36 14.40 -33.52
C THR A 50 -20.09 14.63 -34.33
N ILE A 51 -18.95 14.11 -33.87
CA ILE A 51 -17.69 14.23 -34.61
C ILE A 51 -17.80 13.72 -36.06
N PRO A 52 -18.29 12.48 -36.32
CA PRO A 52 -18.41 11.98 -37.68
C PRO A 52 -19.53 12.65 -38.48
N TYR A 53 -20.56 13.19 -37.81
CA TYR A 53 -21.72 13.81 -38.43
C TYR A 53 -21.99 15.19 -37.80
N PRO A 54 -21.21 16.22 -38.18
CA PRO A 54 -21.42 17.59 -37.71
C PRO A 54 -22.74 18.17 -38.26
N ALA A 55 -23.20 19.27 -37.67
CA ALA A 55 -24.38 19.97 -38.19
C ALA A 55 -24.12 20.53 -39.60
N LEU A 56 -25.06 20.28 -40.51
CA LEU A 56 -25.11 20.88 -41.84
C LEU A 56 -25.57 22.36 -41.74
N ALA A 57 -25.61 23.06 -42.88
CA ALA A 57 -26.01 24.47 -42.93
C ALA A 57 -27.43 24.76 -42.39
N ASN A 58 -28.30 23.75 -42.36
CA ASN A 58 -29.64 23.84 -41.78
C ASN A 58 -29.68 23.57 -40.25
N GLY A 59 -28.53 23.40 -39.61
CA GLY A 59 -28.39 23.17 -38.17
C GLY A 59 -28.59 21.72 -37.72
N MET A 60 -28.81 20.78 -38.64
CA MET A 60 -29.05 19.36 -38.35
C MET A 60 -27.95 18.48 -38.96
N PRO A 61 -27.57 17.33 -38.38
CA PRO A 61 -26.66 16.39 -39.03
C PRO A 61 -27.35 15.67 -40.19
N ASP A 62 -26.61 14.89 -40.99
CA ASP A 62 -27.23 14.05 -42.02
C ASP A 62 -28.02 12.85 -41.45
N SER A 63 -28.71 12.07 -42.29
CA SER A 63 -29.50 10.91 -41.86
C SER A 63 -28.70 9.81 -41.13
N CYS A 64 -27.37 9.79 -41.27
CA CYS A 64 -26.47 8.88 -40.55
C CYS A 64 -26.08 9.43 -39.17
N GLY A 65 -26.32 10.72 -38.91
CA GLY A 65 -26.12 11.38 -37.64
C GLY A 65 -27.12 11.00 -36.56
N PHE A 66 -26.96 11.63 -35.39
CA PHE A 66 -27.83 11.35 -34.26
C PHE A 66 -29.20 11.99 -34.45
N TYR A 67 -30.20 11.12 -34.50
CA TYR A 67 -31.61 11.42 -34.34
C TYR A 67 -32.19 10.47 -33.31
N GLU A 68 -33.06 10.98 -32.44
CA GLU A 68 -33.66 10.16 -31.39
C GLU A 68 -34.42 8.96 -32.00
N THR A 69 -35.17 9.19 -33.08
CA THR A 69 -35.94 8.19 -33.83
C THR A 69 -35.10 6.99 -34.28
N ASN A 70 -33.85 7.23 -34.73
CA ASN A 70 -32.95 6.20 -35.24
C ASN A 70 -32.65 5.19 -34.13
N THR A 71 -32.23 5.72 -32.99
CA THR A 71 -31.83 4.90 -31.85
C THR A 71 -33.04 4.19 -31.22
N ASN A 72 -34.20 4.86 -31.14
CA ASN A 72 -35.41 4.28 -30.58
C ASN A 72 -35.92 3.10 -31.41
N LEU A 73 -35.88 3.22 -32.74
CA LEU A 73 -36.26 2.14 -33.63
C LEU A 73 -35.33 0.93 -33.48
N TRP A 74 -34.02 1.13 -33.38
CA TRP A 74 -33.07 0.02 -33.17
C TRP A 74 -33.29 -0.67 -31.82
N LYS A 75 -33.46 0.08 -30.73
CA LYS A 75 -33.74 -0.48 -29.40
C LYS A 75 -35.00 -1.36 -29.42
N ILE A 76 -36.08 -0.87 -30.02
CA ILE A 76 -37.35 -1.60 -30.06
C ILE A 76 -37.32 -2.80 -31.02
N ALA A 77 -36.61 -2.70 -32.14
CA ALA A 77 -36.43 -3.83 -33.04
C ALA A 77 -35.79 -5.03 -32.32
N GLU A 78 -34.70 -4.81 -31.56
CA GLU A 78 -34.08 -5.91 -30.81
C GLU A 78 -34.94 -6.37 -29.63
N LEU A 79 -35.67 -5.47 -28.95
CA LEU A 79 -36.64 -5.84 -27.93
C LEU A 79 -37.65 -6.85 -28.48
N HIS A 80 -38.25 -6.57 -29.64
CA HIS A 80 -39.17 -7.48 -30.30
C HIS A 80 -38.53 -8.85 -30.58
N HIS A 81 -37.35 -8.87 -31.20
CA HIS A 81 -36.69 -10.12 -31.54
C HIS A 81 -36.34 -10.94 -30.28
N THR A 82 -35.96 -10.27 -29.20
CA THR A 82 -35.65 -10.92 -27.92
C THR A 82 -36.91 -11.49 -27.27
N LEU A 83 -38.04 -10.77 -27.28
CA LEU A 83 -39.31 -11.28 -26.77
C LEU A 83 -39.78 -12.54 -27.52
N ILE A 84 -39.57 -12.60 -28.85
CA ILE A 84 -39.84 -13.81 -29.64
C ILE A 84 -38.96 -14.97 -29.18
N ARG A 85 -37.65 -14.74 -28.99
CA ARG A 85 -36.74 -15.76 -28.45
C ARG A 85 -37.16 -16.26 -27.06
N MET A 86 -37.84 -15.42 -26.28
CA MET A 86 -38.38 -15.73 -24.96
C MET A 86 -39.78 -16.38 -24.98
N GLY A 87 -40.36 -16.60 -26.16
CA GLY A 87 -41.60 -17.38 -26.34
C GLY A 87 -42.86 -16.57 -26.69
N VAL A 88 -42.75 -15.25 -26.89
CA VAL A 88 -43.87 -14.41 -27.35
C VAL A 88 -44.11 -14.64 -28.85
N LYS A 89 -45.38 -14.76 -29.25
CA LYS A 89 -45.75 -14.89 -30.67
C LYS A 89 -45.57 -13.57 -31.41
N ALA A 90 -44.99 -13.61 -32.61
CA ALA A 90 -44.71 -12.42 -33.41
C ALA A 90 -46.00 -11.63 -33.73
N GLU A 91 -47.10 -12.33 -34.01
CA GLU A 91 -48.42 -11.74 -34.27
C GLU A 91 -49.05 -11.01 -33.06
N ASN A 92 -48.50 -11.20 -31.86
CA ASN A 92 -48.96 -10.52 -30.65
C ASN A 92 -48.18 -9.23 -30.34
N ILE A 93 -47.17 -8.87 -31.16
CA ILE A 93 -46.36 -7.67 -30.97
C ILE A 93 -46.70 -6.64 -32.06
N THR A 94 -47.29 -5.52 -31.63
CA THR A 94 -47.64 -4.40 -32.52
C THR A 94 -46.64 -3.26 -32.36
N TYR A 95 -46.33 -2.57 -33.45
CA TYR A 95 -45.49 -1.37 -33.46
C TYR A 95 -46.32 -0.14 -33.75
N SER A 96 -45.98 1.00 -33.13
CA SER A 96 -46.49 2.28 -33.64
C SER A 96 -45.92 2.61 -35.01
N ARG A 97 -44.66 2.26 -35.28
CA ARG A 97 -43.98 2.42 -36.58
C ARG A 97 -42.81 1.45 -36.72
N THR A 98 -42.42 1.17 -37.96
CA THR A 98 -41.30 0.25 -38.30
C THR A 98 -40.21 0.89 -39.15
N SER A 99 -40.34 2.18 -39.49
CA SER A 99 -39.38 2.96 -40.28
C SER A 99 -39.24 4.38 -39.76
N ASN A 100 -38.22 5.09 -40.25
CA ASN A 100 -37.99 6.51 -40.01
C ASN A 100 -38.14 7.23 -41.35
N GLY A 101 -39.04 8.22 -41.42
CA GLY A 101 -39.22 9.18 -42.52
C GLY A 101 -39.41 8.59 -43.94
N PRO A 102 -40.32 9.11 -44.77
CA PRO A 102 -40.35 8.68 -46.17
C PRO A 102 -39.11 9.17 -46.95
N HIS A 103 -38.48 10.30 -46.57
CA HIS A 103 -37.38 10.95 -47.31
C HIS A 103 -36.33 11.67 -46.41
N TRP A 104 -35.07 11.74 -46.89
CA TRP A 104 -33.99 12.59 -46.35
C TRP A 104 -33.41 13.45 -47.49
N PRO A 105 -33.17 14.77 -47.32
CA PRO A 105 -33.41 15.61 -46.14
C PRO A 105 -34.89 15.77 -45.79
N TRP A 106 -35.20 16.05 -44.52
CA TRP A 106 -36.58 16.26 -44.07
C TRP A 106 -37.22 17.48 -44.76
N VAL A 107 -38.42 17.29 -45.27
CA VAL A 107 -39.28 18.32 -45.87
C VAL A 107 -40.61 18.29 -45.12
N ARG A 108 -41.06 19.44 -44.61
CA ARG A 108 -42.25 19.51 -43.74
C ARG A 108 -43.53 19.11 -44.46
N GLU A 109 -43.63 19.50 -45.73
CA GLU A 109 -44.80 19.29 -46.58
C GLU A 109 -45.00 17.83 -47.00
N ASP A 110 -43.94 17.01 -46.91
CA ASP A 110 -43.92 15.60 -47.31
C ASP A 110 -44.06 14.62 -46.12
N ASP A 111 -44.27 15.12 -44.89
CA ASP A 111 -44.56 14.28 -43.73
C ASP A 111 -46.01 13.76 -43.82
N ASP A 112 -46.17 12.61 -44.46
CA ASP A 112 -47.43 11.88 -44.61
C ASP A 112 -48.01 11.32 -43.30
N GLY A 113 -47.31 11.55 -42.18
CA GLY A 113 -47.71 11.11 -40.85
C GLY A 113 -47.49 9.61 -40.61
N VAL A 114 -46.98 8.85 -41.59
CA VAL A 114 -46.80 7.39 -41.47
C VAL A 114 -45.68 7.05 -40.47
N CYS A 115 -44.59 7.82 -40.50
CA CYS A 115 -43.47 7.64 -39.56
C CYS A 115 -43.59 8.54 -38.33
N ASN A 116 -44.18 9.73 -38.46
CA ASN A 116 -44.34 10.72 -37.38
C ASN A 116 -45.80 10.78 -36.92
N ARG A 117 -46.25 9.68 -36.30
CA ARG A 117 -47.67 9.43 -36.05
C ARG A 117 -48.26 10.31 -34.93
N PRO A 118 -49.51 10.80 -35.08
CA PRO A 118 -50.19 11.51 -33.99
C PRO A 118 -50.33 10.64 -32.73
N LEU A 119 -49.95 11.21 -31.57
CA LEU A 119 -50.03 10.48 -30.29
C LEU A 119 -51.45 10.00 -29.96
N SER A 120 -52.48 10.73 -30.40
CA SER A 120 -53.88 10.33 -30.24
C SER A 120 -54.23 9.05 -30.99
N GLU A 121 -53.67 8.84 -32.19
CA GLU A 121 -53.88 7.61 -32.96
C GLU A 121 -53.19 6.42 -32.29
N ILE A 122 -51.94 6.61 -31.85
CA ILE A 122 -51.20 5.59 -31.09
C ILE A 122 -52.00 5.18 -29.85
N CYS A 123 -52.49 6.13 -29.06
CA CYS A 123 -53.30 5.79 -27.88
C CYS A 123 -54.61 5.09 -28.23
N GLU A 124 -55.23 5.39 -29.37
CA GLU A 124 -56.47 4.74 -29.82
C GLU A 124 -56.21 3.30 -30.26
N GLU A 125 -55.11 3.03 -30.97
CA GLU A 125 -54.66 1.68 -31.29
C GLU A 125 -54.36 0.86 -30.05
N VAL A 126 -53.66 1.44 -29.07
CA VAL A 126 -53.32 0.79 -27.81
C VAL A 126 -54.59 0.43 -27.04
N GLU A 127 -55.56 1.35 -26.98
CA GLU A 127 -56.82 1.13 -26.27
C GLU A 127 -57.68 0.05 -26.93
N THR A 128 -57.76 0.04 -28.26
CA THR A 128 -58.58 -0.92 -29.02
C THR A 128 -57.93 -2.30 -29.15
N GLY A 129 -56.60 -2.39 -29.07
CA GLY A 129 -55.85 -3.61 -29.33
C GLY A 129 -55.72 -4.61 -28.16
N ASN A 130 -56.28 -4.30 -26.98
CA ASN A 130 -56.28 -5.19 -25.79
C ASN A 130 -54.88 -5.78 -25.46
N TYR A 131 -53.90 -4.90 -25.31
CA TYR A 131 -52.51 -5.27 -25.00
C TYR A 131 -52.31 -5.51 -23.50
N ASP A 132 -51.32 -6.34 -23.16
CA ASP A 132 -50.90 -6.63 -21.78
C ASP A 132 -49.83 -5.66 -21.30
N MET A 133 -49.01 -5.12 -22.21
CA MET A 133 -47.98 -4.15 -21.87
C MET A 133 -47.74 -3.15 -23.02
N PHE A 134 -47.68 -1.87 -22.65
CA PHE A 134 -47.25 -0.77 -23.52
C PHE A 134 -45.81 -0.34 -23.17
N ILE A 135 -44.97 -0.14 -24.19
CA ILE A 135 -43.59 0.30 -24.00
C ILE A 135 -43.30 1.43 -24.98
N SER A 136 -42.93 2.60 -24.47
CA SER A 136 -42.37 3.69 -25.29
C SER A 136 -40.89 3.85 -24.98
N ILE A 137 -40.01 3.87 -25.97
CA ILE A 137 -38.56 4.07 -25.75
C ILE A 137 -38.09 5.38 -26.37
N HIS A 138 -37.30 6.12 -25.58
CA HIS A 138 -36.80 7.46 -25.84
C HIS A 138 -35.34 7.67 -25.37
N SER A 139 -34.82 8.85 -25.63
CA SER A 139 -33.59 9.41 -25.05
C SER A 139 -33.81 10.84 -24.57
N ASN A 140 -33.15 11.23 -23.49
CA ASN A 140 -33.44 12.48 -22.78
C ASN A 140 -32.45 13.61 -23.13
N ALA A 141 -32.79 14.82 -22.70
CA ALA A 141 -31.99 16.02 -22.90
C ALA A 141 -31.84 16.83 -21.61
N ALA A 142 -30.66 17.43 -21.42
CA ALA A 142 -30.37 18.48 -20.46
C ALA A 142 -29.81 19.70 -21.22
N ALA A 143 -28.64 20.23 -20.83
CA ALA A 143 -27.87 21.16 -21.67
C ALA A 143 -26.84 20.39 -22.52
N ASP A 144 -26.65 20.78 -23.78
CA ASP A 144 -25.64 20.14 -24.65
C ASP A 144 -24.23 20.28 -24.06
N GLY A 145 -23.48 19.18 -24.03
CA GLY A 145 -22.17 19.12 -23.38
C GLY A 145 -22.23 18.93 -21.86
N SER A 146 -23.42 18.94 -21.23
CA SER A 146 -23.52 18.67 -19.80
C SER A 146 -23.13 17.22 -19.45
N MET A 147 -22.66 17.04 -18.22
CA MET A 147 -22.30 15.72 -17.67
C MET A 147 -23.50 14.92 -17.14
N THR A 148 -24.72 15.37 -17.47
CA THR A 148 -25.95 14.72 -16.99
C THR A 148 -26.24 13.49 -17.82
N ASN A 149 -26.24 12.31 -17.20
CA ASN A 149 -26.64 11.06 -17.86
C ASN A 149 -27.19 10.07 -16.85
N TYR A 150 -28.45 9.67 -16.98
CA TYR A 150 -29.09 8.61 -16.18
C TYR A 150 -30.40 8.17 -16.86
N PRO A 151 -30.90 6.96 -16.55
CA PRO A 151 -32.20 6.51 -17.04
C PRO A 151 -33.38 7.10 -16.26
N LEU A 152 -34.54 7.17 -16.91
CA LEU A 152 -35.81 7.58 -16.31
C LEU A 152 -36.95 6.72 -16.86
N PHE A 153 -37.69 6.06 -15.97
CA PHE A 153 -38.93 5.36 -16.31
C PHE A 153 -40.12 6.22 -15.89
N LEU A 154 -41.01 6.50 -16.83
CA LEU A 154 -42.22 7.29 -16.65
C LEU A 154 -43.45 6.42 -16.87
N TYR A 155 -44.36 6.36 -15.91
CA TYR A 155 -45.66 5.70 -16.06
C TYR A 155 -46.80 6.71 -15.85
N ARG A 156 -48.00 6.37 -16.36
CA ARG A 156 -49.16 7.25 -16.23
C ARG A 156 -49.63 7.30 -14.78
N GLY A 157 -49.55 8.47 -14.13
CA GLY A 157 -50.05 8.67 -12.77
C GLY A 157 -49.12 9.48 -11.88
N LYS A 158 -49.20 9.21 -10.58
CA LYS A 158 -48.42 9.85 -9.51
C LYS A 158 -47.30 8.94 -9.03
N ASP A 159 -46.32 9.51 -8.33
CA ASP A 159 -45.18 8.76 -7.80
C ASP A 159 -45.62 7.71 -6.75
N GLY A 160 -45.00 6.52 -6.79
CA GLY A 160 -45.21 5.43 -5.84
C GLY A 160 -45.93 4.21 -6.42
N SER A 161 -45.84 3.06 -5.73
CA SER A 161 -46.41 1.78 -6.18
C SER A 161 -47.92 1.79 -6.36
N ASP A 162 -48.64 2.66 -5.64
CA ASP A 162 -50.10 2.80 -5.72
C ASP A 162 -50.55 3.98 -6.60
N GLY A 163 -49.59 4.79 -7.08
CA GLY A 163 -49.84 6.03 -7.81
C GLY A 163 -50.15 5.84 -9.30
N ASP A 164 -49.96 4.64 -9.85
CA ASP A 164 -50.22 4.34 -11.25
C ASP A 164 -51.73 4.34 -11.60
N LEU A 165 -52.08 5.08 -12.66
CA LEU A 165 -53.47 5.17 -13.16
C LEU A 165 -53.77 4.11 -14.22
N ALA A 166 -52.74 3.47 -14.79
CA ALA A 166 -52.85 2.22 -15.52
C ALA A 166 -52.21 1.13 -14.63
N LYS A 167 -53.04 0.36 -13.93
CA LYS A 167 -52.59 -0.52 -12.84
C LYS A 167 -51.61 -1.59 -13.32
N GLY A 168 -50.48 -1.71 -12.62
CA GLY A 168 -49.37 -2.61 -12.93
C GLY A 168 -48.15 -1.90 -13.56
N SER A 169 -48.30 -0.64 -13.98
CA SER A 169 -47.24 0.10 -14.68
C SER A 169 -45.99 0.33 -13.83
N TRP A 170 -46.18 0.69 -12.54
CA TRP A 170 -45.05 0.87 -11.63
C TRP A 170 -44.30 -0.45 -11.41
N ALA A 171 -45.02 -1.56 -11.24
CA ALA A 171 -44.43 -2.88 -11.02
C ALA A 171 -43.62 -3.35 -12.25
N MET A 172 -44.13 -3.10 -13.46
CA MET A 172 -43.41 -3.37 -14.71
C MET A 172 -42.13 -2.53 -14.83
N ALA A 173 -42.20 -1.22 -14.55
CA ALA A 173 -41.03 -0.34 -14.56
C ALA A 173 -39.98 -0.78 -13.51
N ASN A 174 -40.44 -1.13 -12.31
CA ASN A 174 -39.60 -1.61 -11.22
C ASN A 174 -38.91 -2.94 -11.54
N ALA A 175 -39.59 -3.85 -12.26
CA ALA A 175 -39.01 -5.12 -12.70
C ALA A 175 -37.96 -4.94 -13.81
N CYS A 176 -38.10 -3.90 -14.64
CA CYS A 176 -37.16 -3.60 -15.72
C CYS A 176 -35.93 -2.80 -15.27
N TRP A 177 -36.04 -2.04 -14.17
CA TRP A 177 -34.95 -1.18 -13.68
C TRP A 177 -33.60 -1.89 -13.49
N PRO A 178 -33.52 -3.05 -12.81
CA PRO A 178 -32.23 -3.71 -12.55
C PRO A 178 -31.47 -4.02 -13.84
N TYR A 179 -32.18 -4.53 -14.85
CA TYR A 179 -31.61 -4.92 -16.13
C TYR A 179 -31.17 -3.74 -16.97
N HIS A 180 -31.90 -2.62 -16.93
CA HIS A 180 -31.43 -1.41 -17.61
C HIS A 180 -30.15 -0.87 -16.96
N TRP A 181 -30.08 -0.93 -15.63
CA TRP A 181 -28.92 -0.49 -14.83
C TRP A 181 -27.66 -1.35 -15.04
N GLU A 182 -27.78 -2.59 -15.55
CA GLU A 182 -26.65 -3.46 -15.90
C GLU A 182 -25.66 -2.86 -16.93
N ASN A 183 -25.88 -1.66 -17.44
CA ASN A 183 -24.98 -1.00 -18.39
C ASN A 183 -23.71 -0.45 -17.74
N PHE A 184 -22.66 -1.26 -17.65
CA PHE A 184 -21.44 -0.84 -16.96
C PHE A 184 -20.49 0.02 -17.82
N ILE A 185 -20.79 0.24 -19.11
CA ILE A 185 -19.91 1.05 -19.98
C ILE A 185 -20.26 2.54 -19.99
N ASP A 186 -21.47 2.92 -19.60
CA ASP A 186 -21.87 4.33 -19.48
C ASP A 186 -21.43 4.96 -18.17
N HIS A 187 -21.18 6.27 -18.21
CA HIS A 187 -21.14 7.09 -17.01
C HIS A 187 -22.58 7.47 -16.62
N TYR A 188 -22.93 7.27 -15.34
CA TYR A 188 -24.19 7.73 -14.77
C TYR A 188 -23.97 8.80 -13.71
N SER A 189 -24.62 9.95 -13.88
CA SER A 189 -24.44 11.13 -13.03
C SER A 189 -25.37 11.19 -11.82
N ALA A 190 -26.40 10.34 -11.78
CA ALA A 190 -27.36 10.23 -10.67
C ALA A 190 -28.03 8.85 -10.66
N TYR A 191 -28.71 8.53 -9.54
CA TYR A 191 -29.42 7.27 -9.28
C TYR A 191 -28.49 6.04 -9.15
N SER A 192 -29.06 4.91 -8.73
CA SER A 192 -28.35 3.64 -8.60
C SER A 192 -29.29 2.46 -8.77
N LEU A 193 -28.76 1.23 -8.72
CA LEU A 193 -29.56 0.00 -8.73
C LEU A 193 -30.68 0.04 -7.66
N GLU A 194 -30.36 0.57 -6.47
CA GLU A 194 -31.28 0.69 -5.34
C GLU A 194 -32.02 2.04 -5.27
N ASN A 195 -31.37 3.13 -5.69
CA ASN A 195 -31.98 4.46 -5.75
C ASN A 195 -32.59 4.70 -7.14
N LYS A 196 -33.82 4.25 -7.34
CA LYS A 196 -34.46 4.15 -8.67
C LYS A 196 -35.10 5.47 -9.11
N ASN A 197 -35.09 5.72 -10.42
CA ASN A 197 -35.79 6.85 -11.04
C ASN A 197 -37.08 6.39 -11.75
N LEU A 198 -38.05 5.94 -10.95
CA LEU A 198 -39.36 5.49 -11.42
C LEU A 198 -40.41 6.55 -11.06
N ARG A 199 -40.95 7.25 -12.05
CA ARG A 199 -41.74 8.46 -11.83
C ARG A 199 -43.14 8.37 -12.45
N GLY A 200 -44.14 8.82 -11.71
CA GLY A 200 -45.45 9.11 -12.27
C GLY A 200 -45.37 10.39 -13.09
N ASP A 201 -45.87 10.38 -14.32
CA ASP A 201 -45.76 11.51 -15.23
C ASP A 201 -46.44 12.79 -14.69
N ILE A 202 -47.50 12.67 -13.90
CA ILE A 202 -48.21 13.82 -13.31
C ILE A 202 -47.34 14.52 -12.27
N ASP A 203 -46.71 13.78 -11.36
CA ASP A 203 -45.88 14.37 -10.30
C ASP A 203 -44.54 14.85 -10.85
N PHE A 204 -43.99 14.14 -11.85
CA PHE A 204 -42.74 14.56 -12.49
C PHE A 204 -42.88 15.92 -13.19
N TYR A 205 -43.98 16.16 -13.90
CA TYR A 205 -44.22 17.40 -14.64
C TYR A 205 -45.08 18.43 -13.89
N GLY A 206 -45.66 18.06 -12.75
CA GLY A 206 -46.47 18.94 -11.89
C GLY A 206 -47.84 19.34 -12.46
N HIS A 207 -48.32 18.65 -13.51
CA HIS A 207 -49.56 18.98 -14.20
C HIS A 207 -50.21 17.72 -14.82
N GLU A 208 -51.53 17.74 -15.09
CA GLU A 208 -52.25 16.66 -15.79
C GLU A 208 -53.14 17.19 -16.92
N TYR A 209 -53.29 16.41 -17.99
CA TYR A 209 -54.26 16.64 -19.06
C TYR A 209 -55.25 15.48 -19.13
N SER A 210 -56.45 15.73 -19.65
CA SER A 210 -57.46 14.69 -19.89
C SER A 210 -57.66 14.46 -21.40
N SER A 211 -57.89 13.21 -21.79
CA SER A 211 -58.27 12.86 -23.16
C SER A 211 -59.26 11.69 -23.18
N THR A 212 -60.33 11.83 -23.96
CA THR A 212 -61.33 10.78 -24.18
C THR A 212 -60.91 9.89 -25.35
N ARG A 213 -61.13 8.56 -25.24
CA ARG A 213 -60.89 7.59 -26.33
C ARG A 213 -62.20 7.09 -26.93
N SER A 214 -62.16 6.37 -28.05
CA SER A 214 -63.36 5.87 -28.75
C SER A 214 -64.27 5.01 -27.87
N ASN A 215 -63.73 4.39 -26.82
CA ASN A 215 -64.47 3.62 -25.83
C ASN A 215 -65.28 4.47 -24.81
N GLY A 216 -65.26 5.80 -24.94
CA GLY A 216 -65.98 6.74 -24.05
C GLY A 216 -65.31 7.01 -22.70
N LYS A 217 -64.17 6.39 -22.39
CA LYS A 217 -63.43 6.60 -21.14
C LYS A 217 -62.50 7.81 -21.24
N VAL A 218 -62.34 8.52 -20.12
CA VAL A 218 -61.42 9.66 -19.97
C VAL A 218 -60.14 9.20 -19.28
N TYR A 219 -58.99 9.46 -19.90
CA TYR A 219 -57.67 9.14 -19.37
C TYR A 219 -56.93 10.41 -18.94
N LYS A 220 -56.45 10.41 -17.69
CA LYS A 220 -55.64 11.49 -17.11
C LYS A 220 -54.16 11.13 -17.10
N GLY A 221 -53.31 12.08 -17.48
CA GLY A 221 -51.85 11.97 -17.49
C GLY A 221 -51.22 13.23 -18.12
N TYR A 222 -49.91 13.43 -17.94
CA TYR A 222 -49.18 14.51 -18.59
C TYR A 222 -48.75 14.12 -20.01
N LEU A 223 -48.10 12.96 -20.14
CA LEU A 223 -47.50 12.53 -21.39
C LEU A 223 -48.57 12.04 -22.36
N GLY A 224 -48.61 12.67 -23.53
CA GLY A 224 -49.64 12.42 -24.54
C GLY A 224 -49.81 10.95 -24.91
N VAL A 225 -48.68 10.24 -25.07
CA VAL A 225 -48.61 8.84 -25.50
C VAL A 225 -49.07 7.85 -24.44
N LEU A 226 -49.04 8.20 -23.15
CA LEU A 226 -49.40 7.29 -22.06
C LEU A 226 -50.89 7.32 -21.74
N ARG A 227 -51.68 8.28 -22.27
CA ARG A 227 -53.09 8.50 -21.95
C ARG A 227 -54.03 7.43 -22.56
N HIS A 228 -53.86 6.18 -22.15
CA HIS A 228 -54.67 5.00 -22.49
C HIS A 228 -54.75 4.05 -21.29
N GLY A 229 -55.53 2.96 -21.41
CA GLY A 229 -55.79 1.99 -20.34
C GLY A 229 -54.71 0.94 -20.12
N THR A 230 -53.93 0.61 -21.15
CA THR A 230 -52.90 -0.45 -21.09
C THR A 230 -51.77 -0.13 -20.09
N PRO A 231 -51.42 -1.05 -19.17
CA PRO A 231 -50.29 -0.89 -18.26
C PRO A 231 -48.95 -0.83 -19.01
N GLY A 232 -48.01 -0.04 -18.52
CA GLY A 232 -46.74 0.16 -19.20
C GLY A 232 -46.02 1.44 -18.83
N PHE A 233 -44.94 1.73 -19.54
CA PHE A 233 -44.11 2.89 -19.26
C PHE A 233 -43.45 3.46 -20.52
N LEU A 234 -42.99 4.70 -20.38
CA LEU A 234 -42.02 5.34 -21.25
C LEU A 234 -40.64 5.29 -20.59
N LEU A 235 -39.63 4.86 -21.34
CA LEU A 235 -38.24 4.77 -20.91
C LEU A 235 -37.38 5.79 -21.65
N GLU A 236 -36.85 6.74 -20.89
CA GLU A 236 -35.76 7.62 -21.30
C GLU A 236 -34.43 6.95 -20.93
N GLY A 237 -33.76 6.33 -21.90
CA GLY A 237 -32.67 5.39 -21.60
C GLY A 237 -31.33 6.01 -21.22
N PHE A 238 -31.00 7.17 -21.80
CA PHE A 238 -29.76 7.92 -21.63
C PHE A 238 -29.99 9.37 -22.10
N PHE A 239 -29.06 10.28 -21.81
CA PHE A 239 -29.12 11.67 -22.26
C PHE A 239 -28.31 11.87 -23.55
N HIS A 240 -28.94 12.28 -24.64
CA HIS A 240 -28.25 12.56 -25.91
C HIS A 240 -27.53 13.91 -25.93
N THR A 241 -27.72 14.73 -24.90
CA THR A 241 -26.91 15.92 -24.62
C THR A 241 -25.60 15.59 -23.89
N TYR A 242 -25.48 14.39 -23.31
CA TYR A 242 -24.21 13.84 -22.86
C TYR A 242 -23.49 13.26 -24.08
N GLN A 243 -22.49 13.98 -24.54
CA GLN A 243 -21.91 13.76 -25.87
C GLN A 243 -21.28 12.35 -26.03
N PRO A 244 -20.63 11.73 -25.03
CA PRO A 244 -20.15 10.35 -25.13
C PRO A 244 -21.27 9.32 -25.34
N ALA A 245 -22.39 9.43 -24.62
CA ALA A 245 -23.53 8.55 -24.81
C ALA A 245 -24.18 8.73 -26.19
N ARG A 246 -24.23 9.97 -26.70
CA ARG A 246 -24.66 10.26 -28.08
C ARG A 246 -23.79 9.55 -29.13
N HIS A 247 -22.45 9.55 -28.97
CA HIS A 247 -21.55 8.85 -29.89
C HIS A 247 -21.71 7.33 -29.82
N ARG A 248 -21.88 6.77 -28.62
CA ARG A 248 -22.23 5.35 -28.44
C ARG A 248 -23.54 4.99 -29.14
N ALA A 249 -24.54 5.86 -29.06
CA ALA A 249 -25.85 5.62 -29.64
C ALA A 249 -25.87 5.60 -31.18
N LEU A 250 -24.82 6.09 -31.86
CA LEU A 250 -24.65 5.89 -33.30
C LEU A 250 -24.38 4.42 -33.66
N ASN A 251 -23.86 3.63 -32.71
CA ASN A 251 -23.64 2.20 -32.89
C ASN A 251 -24.95 1.42 -32.65
N LYS A 252 -25.38 0.64 -33.64
CA LYS A 252 -26.62 -0.16 -33.56
C LYS A 252 -26.56 -1.23 -32.48
N ASP A 253 -25.41 -1.89 -32.31
CA ASP A 253 -25.26 -2.96 -31.33
C ASP A 253 -25.35 -2.43 -29.89
N TYR A 254 -24.86 -1.22 -29.64
CA TYR A 254 -25.09 -0.52 -28.37
C TYR A 254 -26.59 -0.30 -28.11
N CYS A 255 -27.35 0.15 -29.11
CA CYS A 255 -28.80 0.34 -29.01
C CYS A 255 -29.55 -1.00 -28.84
N TYR A 256 -29.12 -2.06 -29.53
CA TYR A 256 -29.69 -3.40 -29.41
C TYR A 256 -29.51 -3.97 -28.00
N GLN A 257 -28.36 -3.76 -27.36
CA GLN A 257 -28.15 -4.18 -25.97
C GLN A 257 -29.11 -3.53 -24.98
N HIS A 258 -29.59 -2.31 -25.25
CA HIS A 258 -30.64 -1.68 -24.45
C HIS A 258 -31.99 -2.40 -24.64
N GLY A 259 -32.36 -2.77 -25.87
CA GLY A 259 -33.55 -3.59 -26.13
C GLY A 259 -33.53 -4.96 -25.44
N ILE A 260 -32.38 -5.66 -25.48
CA ILE A 260 -32.17 -6.95 -24.81
C ILE A 260 -32.36 -6.84 -23.30
N ARG A 261 -31.74 -5.83 -22.67
CA ARG A 261 -31.88 -5.58 -21.23
C ARG A 261 -33.34 -5.36 -20.83
N LEU A 262 -34.07 -4.59 -21.62
CA LEU A 262 -35.49 -4.37 -21.36
C LEU A 262 -36.30 -5.67 -21.49
N ALA A 263 -36.01 -6.49 -22.50
CA ALA A 263 -36.64 -7.81 -22.68
C ALA A 263 -36.41 -8.74 -21.48
N ARG A 264 -35.22 -8.72 -20.87
CA ARG A 264 -34.92 -9.49 -19.65
C ARG A 264 -35.75 -9.04 -18.45
N GLY A 265 -35.97 -7.75 -18.30
CA GLY A 265 -36.91 -7.19 -17.31
C GLY A 265 -38.34 -7.69 -17.49
N ILE A 266 -38.81 -7.70 -18.74
CA ILE A 266 -40.13 -8.22 -19.11
C ILE A 266 -40.21 -9.73 -18.89
N CYS A 267 -39.16 -10.46 -19.24
CA CYS A 267 -39.02 -11.89 -18.98
C CYS A 267 -39.18 -12.21 -17.50
N ASN A 268 -38.51 -11.45 -16.64
CA ASN A 268 -38.61 -11.59 -15.19
C ASN A 268 -40.02 -11.25 -14.68
N TYR A 269 -40.64 -10.19 -15.19
CA TYR A 269 -41.98 -9.77 -14.76
C TYR A 269 -43.07 -10.78 -15.13
N PHE A 270 -43.09 -11.28 -16.39
CA PHE A 270 -44.11 -12.20 -16.87
C PHE A 270 -43.77 -13.69 -16.68
N GLY A 271 -42.55 -14.01 -16.23
CA GLY A 271 -42.07 -15.40 -16.13
C GLY A 271 -41.88 -16.06 -17.50
N LEU A 272 -41.34 -15.33 -18.48
CA LEU A 272 -41.05 -15.86 -19.82
C LEU A 272 -39.83 -16.80 -19.78
N LYS A 273 -39.54 -17.46 -20.92
CA LYS A 273 -38.37 -18.34 -21.03
C LYS A 273 -37.10 -17.49 -21.18
N PRO A 274 -36.16 -17.47 -20.21
CA PRO A 274 -34.91 -16.73 -20.36
C PRO A 274 -34.03 -17.33 -21.45
N GLU A 275 -33.12 -16.53 -22.01
CA GLU A 275 -32.15 -17.01 -22.99
C GLU A 275 -31.16 -17.99 -22.34
N THR A 276 -30.74 -19.03 -23.07
CA THR A 276 -29.74 -19.99 -22.56
C THR A 276 -28.30 -19.56 -22.84
N LYS A 277 -28.11 -18.46 -23.57
CA LYS A 277 -26.81 -17.91 -23.98
C LYS A 277 -26.62 -16.51 -23.42
N GLY A 278 -25.37 -16.06 -23.39
CA GLY A 278 -24.96 -14.74 -22.90
C GLY A 278 -24.33 -13.87 -23.98
N TYR A 279 -23.91 -12.68 -23.56
CA TYR A 279 -23.33 -11.64 -24.40
C TYR A 279 -22.06 -11.07 -23.75
N ILE A 280 -21.15 -10.52 -24.55
CA ILE A 280 -20.07 -9.64 -24.08
C ILE A 280 -20.26 -8.28 -24.74
N MET A 281 -20.14 -7.21 -23.96
CA MET A 281 -20.17 -5.83 -24.45
C MET A 281 -19.02 -5.04 -23.85
N GLY A 282 -18.31 -4.27 -24.65
CA GLY A 282 -17.21 -3.46 -24.13
C GLY A 282 -16.85 -2.25 -24.95
N THR A 283 -15.86 -1.51 -24.46
CA THR A 283 -15.22 -0.40 -25.17
C THR A 283 -13.72 -0.64 -25.29
N ILE A 284 -13.09 -0.22 -26.39
CA ILE A 284 -11.63 -0.15 -26.54
C ILE A 284 -11.19 1.30 -26.79
N LYS A 285 -10.25 1.77 -25.97
CA LYS A 285 -9.73 3.15 -26.01
C LYS A 285 -8.22 3.19 -25.78
N ASP A 286 -7.62 4.34 -26.05
CA ASP A 286 -6.21 4.61 -25.77
C ASP A 286 -5.93 4.66 -24.27
N MET A 287 -4.78 4.16 -23.83
CA MET A 287 -4.37 4.15 -22.43
C MET A 287 -3.90 5.52 -21.90
N HIS A 288 -3.39 6.40 -22.77
CA HIS A 288 -2.69 7.63 -22.39
C HIS A 288 -3.29 8.88 -23.05
N ALA A 289 -3.84 8.76 -24.26
CA ALA A 289 -4.40 9.88 -25.00
C ALA A 289 -5.80 10.24 -24.51
N LYS A 290 -5.94 11.46 -23.97
CA LYS A 290 -7.23 12.05 -23.58
C LYS A 290 -7.95 12.66 -24.79
N MET A 291 -9.26 12.52 -24.82
CA MET A 291 -10.12 13.06 -25.87
C MET A 291 -10.17 14.59 -25.80
N LYS A 292 -10.06 15.28 -26.94
CA LYS A 292 -10.14 16.75 -27.01
C LYS A 292 -10.89 17.17 -28.25
N HIS A 293 -12.18 17.46 -28.11
CA HIS A 293 -13.01 17.94 -29.23
C HIS A 293 -14.20 18.75 -28.73
N VAL A 294 -14.58 19.81 -29.44
CA VAL A 294 -15.71 20.70 -29.06
C VAL A 294 -17.06 19.98 -29.01
N LEU A 295 -17.21 18.90 -29.79
CA LEU A 295 -18.39 18.02 -29.82
C LEU A 295 -18.25 16.77 -28.94
N TYR A 296 -17.23 16.67 -28.09
CA TYR A 296 -17.04 15.52 -27.20
C TYR A 296 -16.55 15.96 -25.81
N GLN A 297 -17.48 16.48 -25.01
CA GLN A 297 -17.31 16.82 -23.61
C GLN A 297 -17.71 15.63 -22.75
N TYR A 298 -16.80 15.17 -21.88
CA TYR A 298 -16.95 13.97 -21.06
C TYR A 298 -16.87 14.29 -19.57
N ALA A 299 -17.38 13.36 -18.77
CA ALA A 299 -17.23 13.40 -17.32
C ALA A 299 -15.80 12.97 -16.96
N PRO A 300 -14.99 13.78 -16.27
CA PRO A 300 -13.59 13.48 -15.97
C PRO A 300 -13.42 12.32 -15.01
N GLY A 301 -12.24 11.70 -15.06
CA GLY A 301 -11.96 10.51 -14.26
C GLY A 301 -12.77 9.29 -14.72
N THR A 302 -13.63 9.43 -15.73
CA THR A 302 -14.37 8.32 -16.31
C THR A 302 -13.63 7.79 -17.53
N ASN A 303 -13.97 6.57 -17.93
CA ASN A 303 -13.49 5.97 -19.17
C ASN A 303 -13.80 6.81 -20.43
N ASP A 304 -14.73 7.76 -20.36
CA ASP A 304 -15.06 8.66 -21.47
C ASP A 304 -13.99 9.73 -21.76
N GLN A 305 -13.01 9.88 -20.87
CA GLN A 305 -11.87 10.78 -21.10
C GLN A 305 -10.88 10.26 -22.14
N TRP A 306 -10.83 8.95 -22.41
CA TRP A 306 -9.84 8.34 -23.29
C TRP A 306 -10.29 8.34 -24.75
N VAL A 307 -9.35 8.46 -25.69
CA VAL A 307 -9.62 8.45 -27.14
C VAL A 307 -10.09 7.05 -27.58
N PRO A 308 -11.26 6.90 -28.22
CA PRO A 308 -11.71 5.61 -28.75
C PRO A 308 -10.87 5.11 -29.93
N LEU A 309 -10.56 3.80 -29.96
CA LEU A 309 -9.74 3.21 -31.04
C LEU A 309 -10.59 2.87 -32.26
N ASN A 310 -10.90 3.88 -33.07
CA ASN A 310 -11.66 3.74 -34.30
C ASN A 310 -11.02 2.70 -35.25
N GLY A 311 -11.81 1.76 -35.76
CA GLY A 311 -11.33 0.73 -36.69
C GLY A 311 -10.49 -0.39 -36.05
N ALA A 312 -10.41 -0.49 -34.72
CA ALA A 312 -9.79 -1.64 -34.06
C ALA A 312 -10.55 -2.94 -34.30
N LYS A 313 -9.85 -4.07 -34.36
CA LYS A 313 -10.46 -5.40 -34.34
C LYS A 313 -10.25 -6.04 -32.99
N ILE A 314 -11.34 -6.54 -32.41
CA ILE A 314 -11.31 -7.30 -31.16
C ILE A 314 -11.58 -8.76 -31.49
N HIS A 315 -10.65 -9.64 -31.16
CA HIS A 315 -10.80 -11.08 -31.35
C HIS A 315 -11.27 -11.75 -30.06
N LEU A 316 -12.28 -12.61 -30.16
CA LEU A 316 -12.80 -13.39 -29.05
C LEU A 316 -12.24 -14.81 -29.10
N PHE A 317 -11.73 -15.29 -27.96
CA PHE A 317 -11.19 -16.62 -27.80
C PHE A 317 -11.96 -17.42 -26.76
N LYS A 318 -12.09 -18.73 -26.99
CA LYS A 318 -12.57 -19.72 -26.02
C LYS A 318 -11.65 -20.92 -26.04
N ALA A 319 -11.16 -21.34 -24.87
CA ALA A 319 -10.22 -22.46 -24.73
C ALA A 319 -9.01 -22.37 -25.69
N GLY A 320 -8.47 -21.16 -25.89
CA GLY A 320 -7.31 -20.91 -26.76
C GLY A 320 -7.61 -20.82 -28.26
N ALA A 321 -8.83 -21.10 -28.71
CA ALA A 321 -9.23 -20.97 -30.11
C ALA A 321 -9.96 -19.64 -30.36
N LYS A 322 -9.62 -18.94 -31.45
CA LYS A 322 -10.36 -17.75 -31.90
C LYS A 322 -11.72 -18.20 -32.45
N ILE A 323 -12.79 -17.70 -31.86
CA ILE A 323 -14.16 -18.09 -32.22
C ILE A 323 -14.94 -16.98 -32.92
N ASP A 324 -14.55 -15.71 -32.73
CA ASP A 324 -15.21 -14.57 -33.36
C ASP A 324 -14.28 -13.35 -33.46
N THR A 325 -14.66 -12.34 -34.25
CA THR A 325 -13.97 -11.05 -34.36
C THR A 325 -14.97 -9.94 -34.58
N TYR A 326 -14.88 -8.89 -33.76
CA TYR A 326 -15.68 -7.69 -33.88
C TYR A 326 -14.83 -6.54 -34.44
N GLN A 327 -15.32 -5.89 -35.50
CA GLN A 327 -14.71 -4.70 -36.08
C GLN A 327 -15.33 -3.44 -35.46
N VAL A 328 -14.56 -2.72 -34.66
CA VAL A 328 -14.96 -1.44 -34.07
C VAL A 328 -15.17 -0.42 -35.18
N ASP A 329 -16.26 0.33 -35.09
CA ASP A 329 -16.61 1.37 -36.06
C ASP A 329 -15.67 2.59 -35.98
N THR A 330 -15.94 3.60 -36.81
CA THR A 330 -15.19 4.86 -36.85
C THR A 330 -15.99 6.03 -36.28
N LEU A 331 -16.95 5.76 -35.38
CA LEU A 331 -17.93 6.74 -34.88
C LEU A 331 -17.54 7.32 -33.52
N TYR A 332 -16.27 7.17 -33.11
CA TYR A 332 -15.72 7.73 -31.88
C TYR A 332 -16.45 7.22 -30.62
N ASN A 333 -16.76 5.92 -30.58
CA ASN A 333 -17.40 5.28 -29.43
C ASN A 333 -16.60 4.10 -28.83
N GLY A 334 -15.80 3.41 -29.66
CA GLY A 334 -14.96 2.28 -29.25
C GLY A 334 -15.74 0.99 -28.94
N ILE A 335 -17.02 0.89 -29.30
CA ILE A 335 -17.92 -0.20 -28.90
C ILE A 335 -17.61 -1.50 -29.63
N PHE A 336 -17.66 -2.61 -28.88
CA PHE A 336 -17.75 -3.96 -29.44
C PHE A 336 -18.76 -4.83 -28.68
N VAL A 337 -19.42 -5.75 -29.41
CA VAL A 337 -20.43 -6.66 -28.83
C VAL A 337 -20.33 -8.05 -29.45
N PHE A 338 -20.18 -9.08 -28.63
CA PHE A 338 -20.30 -10.48 -29.03
C PHE A 338 -21.61 -11.06 -28.51
N LYS A 339 -22.35 -11.75 -29.37
CA LYS A 339 -23.73 -12.21 -29.12
C LYS A 339 -23.82 -13.73 -29.11
N ASN A 340 -24.86 -14.27 -28.47
CA ASN A 340 -25.20 -15.70 -28.53
C ASN A 340 -24.07 -16.64 -28.07
N LEU A 341 -23.38 -16.28 -27.00
CA LEU A 341 -22.23 -17.01 -26.47
C LEU A 341 -22.69 -18.07 -25.46
N GLU A 342 -22.15 -19.29 -25.56
CA GLU A 342 -22.36 -20.31 -24.53
C GLU A 342 -21.76 -19.86 -23.19
N PRO A 343 -22.37 -20.15 -22.03
CA PRO A 343 -21.76 -19.86 -20.74
C PRO A 343 -20.33 -20.43 -20.62
N GLY A 344 -19.46 -19.70 -19.92
CA GLY A 344 -18.06 -20.09 -19.70
C GLY A 344 -17.07 -18.93 -19.82
N GLU A 345 -15.79 -19.26 -19.82
CA GLU A 345 -14.68 -18.30 -19.84
C GLU A 345 -14.24 -17.94 -21.26
N TYR A 346 -14.01 -16.65 -21.50
CA TYR A 346 -13.55 -16.10 -22.78
C TYR A 346 -12.41 -15.11 -22.57
N THR A 347 -11.52 -14.97 -23.55
CA THR A 347 -10.47 -13.94 -23.54
C THR A 347 -10.53 -13.09 -24.80
N LEU A 348 -9.98 -11.88 -24.72
CA LEU A 348 -9.99 -10.89 -25.81
C LEU A 348 -8.56 -10.58 -26.27
N GLN A 349 -8.39 -10.31 -27.56
CA GLN A 349 -7.15 -9.77 -28.13
C GLN A 349 -7.46 -8.59 -29.05
N LEU A 350 -6.51 -7.66 -29.17
CA LEU A 350 -6.59 -6.48 -30.02
C LEU A 350 -5.73 -6.65 -31.28
N GLU A 351 -6.29 -6.33 -32.44
CA GLU A 351 -5.58 -6.06 -33.68
C GLU A 351 -5.86 -4.60 -34.10
N LYS A 352 -4.84 -3.75 -34.02
CA LYS A 352 -4.88 -2.35 -34.44
C LYS A 352 -3.46 -1.83 -34.72
N ASP A 353 -3.21 -1.35 -35.94
CA ASP A 353 -1.92 -0.74 -36.30
C ASP A 353 -1.63 0.48 -35.41
N GLY A 354 -0.36 0.61 -34.99
CA GLY A 354 0.10 1.67 -34.09
C GLY A 354 -0.19 1.42 -32.61
N TYR A 355 -0.73 0.27 -32.23
CA TYR A 355 -1.03 -0.10 -30.85
C TYR A 355 -0.40 -1.45 -30.46
N LYS A 356 0.00 -1.56 -29.19
CA LYS A 356 0.51 -2.80 -28.62
C LYS A 356 -0.64 -3.80 -28.39
N PRO A 357 -0.36 -5.11 -28.32
CA PRO A 357 -1.32 -6.10 -27.83
C PRO A 357 -1.85 -5.73 -26.44
N LEU A 358 -3.02 -6.25 -26.09
CA LEU A 358 -3.57 -6.08 -24.74
C LEU A 358 -2.64 -6.73 -23.71
N GLU A 359 -2.42 -6.07 -22.57
CA GLU A 359 -1.59 -6.55 -21.47
C GLU A 359 -2.30 -6.39 -20.11
N GLY A 360 -1.78 -7.09 -19.09
CA GLY A 360 -2.23 -6.97 -17.71
C GLY A 360 -3.71 -7.30 -17.52
N GLU A 361 -4.41 -6.42 -16.79
CA GLU A 361 -5.85 -6.56 -16.49
C GLU A 361 -6.72 -6.72 -17.75
N ASN A 362 -6.29 -6.17 -18.90
CA ASN A 362 -7.04 -6.25 -20.16
C ASN A 362 -7.01 -7.64 -20.82
N THR A 363 -6.22 -8.58 -20.29
CA THR A 363 -6.10 -9.96 -20.79
C THR A 363 -6.81 -10.99 -19.92
N LYS A 364 -7.38 -10.57 -18.77
CA LYS A 364 -8.05 -11.47 -17.85
C LYS A 364 -9.29 -12.12 -18.52
N PRO A 365 -9.56 -13.41 -18.23
CA PRO A 365 -10.77 -14.06 -18.70
C PRO A 365 -12.05 -13.36 -18.23
N LEU A 366 -13.05 -13.32 -19.11
CA LEU A 366 -14.39 -12.83 -18.86
C LEU A 366 -15.35 -14.02 -18.76
N THR A 367 -16.04 -14.15 -17.63
CA THR A 367 -17.10 -15.14 -17.44
C THR A 367 -18.38 -14.68 -18.13
N VAL A 368 -18.87 -15.46 -19.09
CA VAL A 368 -20.19 -15.30 -19.71
C VAL A 368 -21.21 -16.19 -19.02
N LYS A 369 -22.38 -15.63 -18.71
CA LYS A 369 -23.53 -16.35 -18.14
C LYS A 369 -24.74 -16.29 -19.06
N ALA A 370 -25.61 -17.28 -18.96
CA ALA A 370 -26.87 -17.31 -19.70
C ALA A 370 -27.77 -16.13 -19.30
N ASN A 371 -28.47 -15.54 -20.27
CA ASN A 371 -29.41 -14.42 -20.07
C ASN A 371 -28.79 -13.18 -19.42
N GLU A 372 -27.47 -12.99 -19.53
CA GLU A 372 -26.74 -11.84 -18.98
C GLU A 372 -25.80 -11.25 -20.03
N THR A 373 -25.29 -10.04 -19.77
CA THR A 373 -24.23 -9.40 -20.56
C THR A 373 -23.02 -9.19 -19.66
N SER A 374 -21.86 -9.70 -20.07
CA SER A 374 -20.59 -9.46 -19.40
C SER A 374 -19.95 -8.19 -19.97
N TYR A 375 -19.47 -7.29 -19.11
CA TYR A 375 -18.96 -5.99 -19.52
C TYR A 375 -17.47 -5.83 -19.30
N VAL A 376 -16.81 -5.09 -20.20
CA VAL A 376 -15.37 -4.81 -20.10
C VAL A 376 -15.02 -3.45 -20.70
N LYS A 377 -14.05 -2.76 -20.10
CA LYS A 377 -13.47 -1.51 -20.61
C LYS A 377 -11.99 -1.75 -20.87
N LEU A 378 -11.62 -1.93 -22.13
CA LEU A 378 -10.26 -2.20 -22.56
C LEU A 378 -9.52 -0.89 -22.84
N LEU A 379 -8.26 -0.84 -22.39
CA LEU A 379 -7.30 0.21 -22.74
C LEU A 379 -6.09 -0.40 -23.43
N ALA A 380 -5.61 0.24 -24.50
CA ALA A 380 -4.42 -0.20 -25.21
C ALA A 380 -3.42 0.94 -25.35
N GLU A 381 -2.14 0.60 -25.25
CA GLU A 381 -1.02 1.54 -25.34
C GLU A 381 -0.55 1.69 -26.78
N ALA A 382 -0.37 2.93 -27.23
CA ALA A 382 0.20 3.23 -28.55
C ALA A 382 1.67 2.76 -28.63
N THR A 383 2.10 2.25 -29.79
CA THR A 383 3.47 1.73 -29.96
C THR A 383 4.55 2.82 -29.88
N ASP A 384 4.18 4.06 -30.19
CA ASP A 384 5.05 5.24 -30.15
C ASP A 384 4.90 6.05 -28.85
N TYR A 385 4.15 5.55 -27.86
CA TYR A 385 4.04 6.19 -26.57
C TYR A 385 5.41 6.27 -25.89
N VAL A 386 5.84 7.49 -25.59
CA VAL A 386 7.02 7.79 -24.78
C VAL A 386 6.52 8.32 -23.44
N ALA A 387 6.83 7.59 -22.37
CA ALA A 387 6.51 8.05 -21.03
C ALA A 387 7.13 9.44 -20.78
N PRO A 388 6.44 10.34 -20.05
CA PRO A 388 6.98 11.65 -19.71
C PRO A 388 8.39 11.53 -19.12
N ALA A 389 9.35 12.30 -19.66
CA ALA A 389 10.76 12.25 -19.23
C ALA A 389 10.95 12.61 -17.75
N ILE A 390 9.97 13.27 -17.13
CA ILE A 390 9.95 13.61 -15.71
C ILE A 390 8.58 13.23 -15.16
N THR A 391 8.57 12.33 -14.18
CA THR A 391 7.39 12.09 -13.33
C THR A 391 7.51 13.00 -12.11
N TYR A 392 6.49 13.82 -11.89
CA TYR A 392 6.42 14.68 -10.72
C TYR A 392 5.69 13.96 -9.60
N TYR A 393 6.20 14.08 -8.38
CA TYR A 393 5.60 13.49 -7.19
C TYR A 393 5.20 14.61 -6.23
N ASN A 394 4.02 14.52 -5.63
CA ASN A 394 3.60 15.46 -4.58
C ASN A 394 4.58 15.42 -3.40
N TYR A 395 5.08 14.23 -3.08
CA TYR A 395 6.10 13.97 -2.05
C TYR A 395 7.29 13.21 -2.64
N PRO A 396 8.38 13.90 -3.02
CA PRO A 396 9.57 13.23 -3.53
C PRO A 396 10.25 12.38 -2.45
N GLU A 397 10.86 11.27 -2.85
CA GLU A 397 11.73 10.50 -1.95
C GLU A 397 12.97 11.34 -1.61
N PRO A 398 13.32 11.50 -0.32
CA PRO A 398 14.57 12.16 0.04
C PRO A 398 15.77 11.33 -0.41
N VAL A 399 16.89 12.00 -0.71
CA VAL A 399 18.17 11.33 -0.91
C VAL A 399 18.67 10.83 0.43
N GLN A 400 18.68 9.52 0.63
CA GLN A 400 19.13 8.86 1.85
C GLN A 400 19.93 7.61 1.50
N ASN A 401 20.86 7.25 2.39
CA ASN A 401 21.46 5.93 2.39
C ASN A 401 20.36 4.87 2.57
N THR A 402 20.41 3.79 1.79
CA THR A 402 19.29 2.82 1.79
C THR A 402 19.23 1.96 3.04
N TYR A 403 20.28 1.97 3.88
CA TYR A 403 20.25 1.35 5.21
C TYR A 403 19.47 2.17 6.25
N VAL A 404 19.04 3.40 5.96
CA VAL A 404 18.27 4.19 6.95
C VAL A 404 16.91 3.53 7.16
N GLY A 405 16.64 3.14 8.40
CA GLY A 405 15.35 2.60 8.84
C GLY A 405 14.52 3.65 9.58
N ALA A 406 13.21 3.41 9.70
CA ALA A 406 12.34 4.29 10.46
C ALA A 406 12.54 4.10 11.98
N PRO A 407 12.85 5.18 12.73
CA PRO A 407 13.02 5.12 14.18
C PRO A 407 11.69 5.01 14.92
N SER A 408 11.67 4.28 16.03
CA SER A 408 10.62 4.38 17.05
C SER A 408 10.90 5.49 18.07
N THR A 409 12.18 5.79 18.29
CA THR A 409 12.66 6.90 19.12
C THR A 409 13.72 7.70 18.38
N LEU A 410 13.63 9.03 18.46
CA LEU A 410 14.57 9.95 17.85
C LEU A 410 14.97 11.00 18.89
N LYS A 411 16.25 11.05 19.27
CA LYS A 411 16.75 12.12 20.12
C LYS A 411 16.95 13.37 19.26
N MET A 412 16.42 14.49 19.73
CA MET A 412 16.59 15.78 19.05
C MET A 412 17.17 16.80 20.04
N THR A 413 17.56 17.95 19.53
CA THR A 413 17.87 19.15 20.31
C THR A 413 17.25 20.35 19.61
N GLU A 414 16.87 21.37 20.39
CA GLU A 414 16.63 22.70 19.81
C GLU A 414 17.97 23.20 19.21
N ALA A 415 17.95 23.49 17.92
CA ALA A 415 19.12 23.95 17.17
C ALA A 415 19.21 25.48 17.19
N ASP A 416 18.08 26.16 16.93
CA ASP A 416 17.98 27.62 16.92
C ASP A 416 16.49 28.04 16.98
N THR A 417 16.26 29.24 17.50
CA THR A 417 14.96 29.92 17.57
C THR A 417 15.14 31.36 17.13
N LYS A 418 14.42 31.80 16.10
CA LYS A 418 14.48 33.18 15.57
C LYS A 418 13.10 33.81 15.53
N ASP A 419 13.00 35.05 16.01
CA ASP A 419 11.85 35.90 15.74
C ASP A 419 11.96 36.45 14.31
N LEU A 420 11.00 36.10 13.47
CA LEU A 420 10.95 36.49 12.07
C LEU A 420 10.18 37.79 11.85
N ALA A 421 9.53 38.34 12.88
CA ALA A 421 8.68 39.53 12.79
C ALA A 421 7.63 39.43 11.65
N ILE A 422 7.01 38.25 11.49
CA ILE A 422 5.94 38.03 10.51
C ILE A 422 4.75 38.91 10.89
N ALA A 423 4.31 39.76 9.95
CA ALA A 423 3.19 40.66 10.17
C ALA A 423 1.86 39.92 10.04
N GLY A 424 0.88 40.31 10.87
CA GLY A 424 -0.49 39.79 10.79
C GLY A 424 -0.67 38.36 11.30
N THR A 425 -1.77 37.73 10.86
CA THR A 425 -2.15 36.36 11.26
C THR A 425 -1.66 35.37 10.21
N VAL A 426 -0.93 34.35 10.63
CA VAL A 426 -0.45 33.28 9.74
C VAL A 426 -1.63 32.42 9.28
N LYS A 427 -1.69 32.15 7.99
CA LYS A 427 -2.71 31.31 7.36
C LYS A 427 -2.18 29.93 7.00
N ARG A 428 -0.93 29.85 6.53
CA ARG A 428 -0.33 28.63 5.99
C ARG A 428 1.20 28.68 6.05
N MET A 429 1.83 27.52 6.31
CA MET A 429 3.26 27.31 6.17
C MET A 429 3.53 26.09 5.29
N LEU A 430 4.43 26.20 4.31
CA LEU A 430 4.83 25.12 3.42
C LEU A 430 6.36 24.98 3.44
N THR A 431 6.90 23.85 3.92
CA THR A 431 8.33 23.52 3.79
C THR A 431 8.58 22.74 2.51
N ARG A 432 9.59 23.11 1.72
CA ARG A 432 10.06 22.32 0.58
C ARG A 432 11.57 22.44 0.46
N GLY A 433 12.28 21.34 0.77
CA GLY A 433 13.74 21.32 0.75
C GLY A 433 14.34 22.31 1.75
N ASP A 434 15.14 23.25 1.24
CA ASP A 434 15.87 24.25 2.03
C ASP A 434 15.09 25.54 2.28
N SER A 435 13.80 25.58 1.93
CA SER A 435 12.99 26.78 2.10
C SER A 435 11.63 26.51 2.75
N ILE A 436 11.14 27.53 3.43
CA ILE A 436 9.77 27.61 3.95
C ILE A 436 9.08 28.80 3.29
N VAL A 437 7.83 28.62 2.86
CA VAL A 437 6.94 29.71 2.46
C VAL A 437 5.86 29.89 3.52
N VAL A 438 5.72 31.10 4.04
CA VAL A 438 4.64 31.46 4.99
C VAL A 438 3.71 32.48 4.35
N LEU A 439 2.41 32.20 4.37
CA LEU A 439 1.34 33.16 4.07
C LEU A 439 0.81 33.75 5.38
N SER A 440 0.74 35.07 5.46
CA SER A 440 -0.01 35.78 6.51
C SER A 440 -0.96 36.84 5.94
N ASP A 441 -1.95 37.21 6.74
CA ASP A 441 -2.91 38.28 6.46
C ASP A 441 -2.69 39.43 7.47
N ASP A 442 -2.23 40.56 6.96
CA ASP A 442 -1.97 41.79 7.73
C ASP A 442 -3.08 42.80 7.45
N ALA A 443 -4.14 42.74 8.25
CA ALA A 443 -5.33 43.59 8.13
C ALA A 443 -5.98 43.58 6.73
N GLY A 444 -6.10 42.39 6.12
CA GLY A 444 -6.65 42.18 4.78
C GLY A 444 -5.63 42.26 3.64
N GLU A 445 -4.37 42.59 3.93
CA GLU A 445 -3.28 42.57 2.97
C GLU A 445 -2.48 41.26 3.07
N PRO A 446 -2.44 40.41 2.02
CA PRO A 446 -1.67 39.19 2.06
C PRO A 446 -0.17 39.48 1.99
N LYS A 447 0.60 38.79 2.83
CA LYS A 447 2.07 38.77 2.82
C LYS A 447 2.57 37.34 2.62
N LEU A 448 3.56 37.18 1.74
CA LEU A 448 4.21 35.90 1.49
C LEU A 448 5.70 36.01 1.79
N TYR A 449 6.20 35.21 2.74
CA TYR A 449 7.60 35.23 3.15
C TYR A 449 8.30 33.97 2.68
N LEU A 450 9.44 34.12 2.02
CA LEU A 450 10.36 33.03 1.73
C LEU A 450 11.46 33.03 2.78
N ILE A 451 11.60 31.92 3.51
CA ILE A 451 12.51 31.74 4.63
C ILE A 451 13.57 30.72 4.27
N ASP A 452 14.83 31.00 4.65
CA ASP A 452 15.94 30.06 4.58
C ASP A 452 15.93 29.13 5.80
N ASN A 453 15.82 27.83 5.56
CA ASN A 453 15.76 26.82 6.61
C ASN A 453 17.10 26.63 7.34
N LYS A 454 18.20 27.09 6.76
CA LYS A 454 19.53 26.96 7.36
C LYS A 454 19.79 28.00 8.44
N ASN A 455 19.38 29.24 8.19
CA ASN A 455 19.65 30.38 9.08
C ASN A 455 18.40 30.88 9.83
N LEU A 456 17.23 30.29 9.55
CA LEU A 456 15.92 30.69 10.07
C LEU A 456 15.69 32.20 9.88
N SER A 457 15.87 32.67 8.65
CA SER A 457 15.75 34.10 8.30
C SER A 457 14.93 34.30 7.04
N ILE A 458 14.19 35.41 6.98
CA ILE A 458 13.46 35.81 5.78
C ILE A 458 14.47 36.21 4.71
N ILE A 459 14.44 35.51 3.57
CA ILE A 459 15.22 35.85 2.38
C ILE A 459 14.58 37.07 1.70
N LYS A 460 13.26 37.01 1.47
CA LYS A 460 12.49 38.06 0.80
C LYS A 460 10.99 37.85 1.01
N GLN A 461 10.20 38.88 0.69
CA GLN A 461 8.77 38.73 0.45
C GLN A 461 8.53 38.36 -1.02
N LEU A 462 7.68 37.37 -1.27
CA LEU A 462 7.24 37.02 -2.62
C LEU A 462 6.27 38.07 -3.14
N SER A 463 6.24 38.27 -4.46
CA SER A 463 5.33 39.24 -5.07
C SER A 463 3.88 38.85 -4.87
N THR A 464 3.05 39.82 -4.46
CA THR A 464 1.58 39.76 -4.48
C THR A 464 0.99 40.65 -5.57
N THR A 465 1.83 41.26 -6.42
CA THR A 465 1.42 42.11 -7.54
C THR A 465 0.77 41.27 -8.63
N GLY A 466 -0.53 41.46 -8.84
CA GLY A 466 -1.36 40.64 -9.75
C GLY A 466 -2.53 39.96 -9.04
N ILE A 467 -2.52 39.92 -7.70
CA ILE A 467 -3.67 39.49 -6.91
C ILE A 467 -4.73 40.59 -6.90
N ALA A 468 -5.98 40.24 -7.21
CA ALA A 468 -7.09 41.17 -7.26
C ALA A 468 -7.23 42.00 -5.97
N PRO A 469 -7.67 43.27 -6.05
CA PRO A 469 -7.91 44.10 -4.86
C PRO A 469 -9.05 43.54 -4.02
N ALA A 470 -9.13 43.97 -2.75
CA ALA A 470 -10.25 43.62 -1.89
C ALA A 470 -11.57 44.22 -2.41
N GLU A 471 -12.65 43.44 -2.33
CA GLU A 471 -14.00 43.90 -2.69
C GLU A 471 -14.67 44.53 -1.47
N THR A 472 -14.33 45.77 -1.15
CA THR A 472 -14.75 46.45 0.08
C THR A 472 -16.27 46.70 0.19
N ASP A 473 -16.99 46.63 -0.93
CA ASP A 473 -18.43 46.78 -1.02
C ASP A 473 -19.18 45.45 -1.17
N ASN A 474 -18.48 44.31 -0.99
CA ASN A 474 -19.07 42.98 -1.01
C ASN A 474 -18.94 42.32 0.37
N GLN A 475 -20.03 42.21 1.12
CA GLN A 475 -20.04 41.53 2.43
C GLN A 475 -19.63 40.05 2.36
N GLY A 476 -19.69 39.45 1.17
CA GLY A 476 -19.26 38.08 0.93
C GLY A 476 -17.75 37.92 0.71
N PHE A 477 -16.96 39.00 0.68
CA PHE A 477 -15.52 38.92 0.48
C PHE A 477 -14.80 38.68 1.81
N PHE A 478 -13.98 37.63 1.90
CA PHE A 478 -13.32 37.23 3.15
C PHE A 478 -11.81 37.46 3.12
N SER A 479 -11.13 37.14 2.02
CA SER A 479 -9.68 37.38 1.90
C SER A 479 -9.24 37.43 0.44
N ARG A 480 -8.23 38.26 0.14
CA ARG A 480 -7.57 38.37 -1.17
C ARG A 480 -6.75 37.13 -1.51
N LEU A 481 -6.18 36.47 -0.50
CA LEU A 481 -5.40 35.24 -0.60
C LEU A 481 -5.50 34.50 0.75
N ASN A 482 -6.26 33.42 0.80
CA ASN A 482 -6.60 32.74 2.03
C ASN A 482 -5.73 31.51 2.31
N ASP A 483 -5.34 30.77 1.27
CA ASP A 483 -4.49 29.57 1.41
C ASP A 483 -3.56 29.39 0.20
N ILE A 484 -2.50 28.60 0.38
CA ILE A 484 -1.49 28.26 -0.61
C ILE A 484 -1.14 26.77 -0.60
N ALA A 485 -0.70 26.28 -1.77
CA ALA A 485 -0.20 24.93 -1.97
C ALA A 485 0.89 24.91 -3.06
N PHE A 486 1.70 23.86 -3.08
CA PHE A 486 2.61 23.60 -4.21
C PHE A 486 1.99 22.56 -5.15
N THR A 487 2.20 22.75 -6.44
CA THR A 487 2.06 21.67 -7.43
C THR A 487 3.24 20.70 -7.30
N ALA A 488 3.08 19.48 -7.83
CA ALA A 488 4.14 18.47 -7.81
C ALA A 488 5.43 18.97 -8.50
N ASP A 489 5.29 19.76 -9.56
CA ASP A 489 6.39 20.38 -10.33
C ASP A 489 6.99 21.66 -9.70
N GLY A 490 6.52 22.10 -8.52
CA GLY A 490 7.19 23.18 -7.78
C GLY A 490 6.60 24.57 -7.90
N GLN A 491 5.48 24.73 -8.59
CA GLN A 491 4.82 26.03 -8.72
C GLN A 491 3.97 26.33 -7.49
N LEU A 492 4.06 27.55 -6.98
CA LEU A 492 3.20 28.02 -5.90
C LEU A 492 1.83 28.38 -6.48
N VAL A 493 0.78 27.88 -5.83
CA VAL A 493 -0.62 28.18 -6.15
C VAL A 493 -1.28 28.74 -4.91
N GLY A 494 -2.16 29.73 -5.09
CA GLY A 494 -2.96 30.28 -4.01
C GLY A 494 -4.38 30.57 -4.41
N VAL A 495 -5.27 30.72 -3.43
CA VAL A 495 -6.70 30.92 -3.64
C VAL A 495 -7.23 32.06 -2.76
N ASN A 496 -8.16 32.87 -3.26
CA ASN A 496 -8.88 33.84 -2.43
C ASN A 496 -10.04 33.17 -1.65
N SER A 497 -10.68 33.90 -0.74
CA SER A 497 -11.88 33.39 -0.03
C SER A 497 -13.04 34.36 -0.20
N VAL A 498 -14.18 33.83 -0.66
CA VAL A 498 -15.37 34.61 -1.01
C VAL A 498 -16.63 33.75 -0.90
N ARG A 499 -17.78 34.40 -0.71
CA ARG A 499 -19.09 33.76 -0.80
C ARG A 499 -19.56 33.70 -2.24
N ASN A 500 -19.69 32.49 -2.77
CA ASN A 500 -20.31 32.22 -4.06
C ASN A 500 -21.80 31.88 -3.90
N GLN A 501 -22.60 32.28 -4.89
CA GLN A 501 -24.04 32.03 -4.97
C GLN A 501 -24.34 31.21 -6.22
N PHE A 502 -25.30 30.28 -6.10
CA PHE A 502 -25.64 29.34 -7.17
C PHE A 502 -25.99 30.06 -8.49
N ASN A 503 -26.73 31.17 -8.39
CA ASN A 503 -27.04 32.04 -9.52
C ASN A 503 -27.22 33.50 -9.04
N ALA A 504 -27.46 34.40 -9.99
CA ALA A 504 -27.62 35.83 -9.71
C ALA A 504 -28.86 36.18 -8.87
N SER A 505 -29.91 35.35 -8.87
CA SER A 505 -31.13 35.62 -8.10
C SER A 505 -31.01 35.30 -6.61
N LEU A 506 -29.89 34.69 -6.18
CA LEU A 506 -29.62 34.33 -4.79
C LEU A 506 -28.58 35.24 -4.12
N VAL A 507 -28.25 36.36 -4.77
CA VAL A 507 -27.40 37.40 -4.19
C VAL A 507 -28.24 38.23 -3.22
N ASP A 508 -27.82 38.25 -1.96
CA ASP A 508 -28.49 39.01 -0.90
C ASP A 508 -28.15 40.51 -0.97
N GLU A 509 -28.99 41.34 -0.36
CA GLU A 509 -28.72 42.78 -0.23
C GLU A 509 -27.35 43.00 0.46
N GLY A 510 -26.50 43.85 -0.14
CA GLY A 510 -25.14 44.10 0.35
C GLY A 510 -24.08 43.06 -0.05
N TYR A 511 -24.46 42.02 -0.80
CA TYR A 511 -23.52 41.04 -1.38
C TYR A 511 -23.39 41.24 -2.89
N LYS A 512 -22.27 40.77 -3.44
CA LYS A 512 -22.10 40.56 -4.89
C LYS A 512 -21.98 39.08 -5.17
N ARG A 513 -22.20 38.70 -6.44
CA ARG A 513 -21.91 37.33 -6.86
C ARG A 513 -20.40 37.08 -6.76
N GLY A 514 -20.02 36.14 -5.89
CA GLY A 514 -18.61 35.87 -5.64
C GLY A 514 -17.85 35.39 -6.89
N THR A 515 -16.55 35.65 -6.88
CA THR A 515 -15.60 35.07 -7.85
C THR A 515 -14.43 34.46 -7.09
N LEU A 516 -14.39 33.13 -7.04
CA LEU A 516 -13.26 32.39 -6.51
C LEU A 516 -12.13 32.43 -7.54
N ARG A 517 -10.93 32.83 -7.12
CA ARG A 517 -9.76 33.10 -7.96
C ARG A 517 -8.61 32.25 -7.49
N PHE A 518 -8.02 31.54 -8.45
CA PHE A 518 -6.79 30.79 -8.24
C PHE A 518 -5.65 31.56 -8.91
N TYR A 519 -4.57 31.78 -8.17
CA TYR A 519 -3.37 32.45 -8.65
C TYR A 519 -2.22 31.45 -8.71
N LYS A 520 -1.34 31.63 -9.70
CA LYS A 520 -0.17 30.79 -9.89
C LYS A 520 1.08 31.62 -10.09
N TRP A 521 2.16 31.21 -9.44
CA TRP A 521 3.49 31.76 -9.62
C TRP A 521 4.29 30.80 -10.52
N ALA A 522 4.78 31.30 -11.64
CA ALA A 522 5.63 30.49 -12.53
C ALA A 522 6.93 30.05 -11.83
N THR A 523 7.50 30.94 -11.01
CA THR A 523 8.63 30.73 -10.11
C THR A 523 8.42 31.56 -8.84
N LEU A 524 9.20 31.31 -7.78
CA LEU A 524 9.18 32.15 -6.56
C LEU A 524 9.76 33.57 -6.77
N ASP A 525 10.21 33.92 -7.98
CA ASP A 525 10.62 35.28 -8.36
C ASP A 525 9.57 36.00 -9.22
N ALA A 526 8.61 35.27 -9.77
CA ALA A 526 7.61 35.82 -10.67
C ALA A 526 6.48 36.55 -9.94
N ASN A 527 5.78 37.42 -10.66
CA ASN A 527 4.47 37.91 -10.23
C ASN A 527 3.42 36.80 -10.35
N PRO A 528 2.45 36.69 -9.43
CA PRO A 528 1.31 35.82 -9.60
C PRO A 528 0.48 36.22 -10.82
N VAL A 529 -0.01 35.22 -11.55
CA VAL A 529 -1.05 35.40 -12.56
C VAL A 529 -2.34 34.75 -12.12
N GLU A 530 -3.50 35.35 -12.44
CA GLU A 530 -4.79 34.65 -12.30
C GLU A 530 -4.77 33.45 -13.25
N TRP A 531 -4.84 32.25 -12.67
CA TRP A 531 -4.73 31.00 -13.39
C TRP A 531 -6.08 30.57 -13.96
N PHE A 532 -7.12 30.57 -13.12
CA PHE A 532 -8.52 30.41 -13.51
C PHE A 532 -9.45 30.87 -12.39
N THR A 533 -10.74 30.95 -12.67
CA THR A 533 -11.78 31.38 -11.73
C THR A 533 -12.96 30.42 -11.68
N SER A 534 -13.75 30.51 -10.60
CA SER A 534 -14.99 29.75 -10.44
C SER A 534 -16.04 30.57 -9.69
N GLN A 535 -17.30 30.49 -10.14
CA GLN A 535 -18.47 31.00 -9.39
C GLN A 535 -19.27 29.89 -8.73
N SER A 536 -18.71 28.67 -8.65
CA SER A 536 -19.39 27.53 -8.05
C SER A 536 -19.62 27.77 -6.56
N SER A 537 -20.86 27.58 -6.12
CA SER A 537 -21.25 27.53 -4.71
C SER A 537 -21.25 26.10 -4.16
N ALA A 538 -20.53 25.17 -4.81
CA ALA A 538 -20.55 23.72 -4.51
C ALA A 538 -21.99 23.13 -4.46
N ASN A 539 -22.90 23.68 -5.26
CA ASN A 539 -24.32 23.32 -5.29
C ASN A 539 -25.09 23.58 -3.97
N PHE A 540 -24.65 24.58 -3.21
CA PHE A 540 -25.49 25.26 -2.23
C PHE A 540 -26.13 26.51 -2.85
N TYR A 541 -27.23 27.01 -2.28
CA TYR A 541 -27.72 28.35 -2.66
C TYR A 541 -26.63 29.41 -2.48
N ARG A 542 -25.88 29.32 -1.39
CA ARG A 542 -24.74 30.20 -1.05
C ARG A 542 -23.70 29.40 -0.27
N ALA A 543 -22.42 29.60 -0.58
CA ALA A 543 -21.32 28.94 0.12
C ALA A 543 -20.10 29.84 0.26
N ASP A 544 -19.47 29.79 1.42
CA ASP A 544 -18.16 30.39 1.71
C ASP A 544 -17.10 29.42 1.18
N VAL A 545 -16.40 29.80 0.10
CA VAL A 545 -15.45 28.94 -0.61
C VAL A 545 -14.02 29.46 -0.53
N GLY A 546 -13.03 28.58 -0.73
CA GLY A 546 -11.62 28.99 -0.81
C GLY A 546 -10.86 28.99 0.51
N ARG A 547 -11.38 28.33 1.56
CA ARG A 547 -10.76 28.37 2.90
C ARG A 547 -9.57 27.43 3.08
N GLY A 548 -9.57 26.29 2.37
CA GLY A 548 -8.45 25.36 2.31
C GLY A 548 -8.10 25.01 0.87
N LEU A 549 -6.86 24.62 0.61
CA LEU A 549 -6.34 24.35 -0.74
C LEU A 549 -5.36 23.16 -0.76
N ALA A 550 -5.61 22.21 -1.67
CA ALA A 550 -4.64 21.21 -2.08
C ALA A 550 -4.56 21.14 -3.60
N VAL A 551 -3.36 20.86 -4.11
CA VAL A 551 -3.11 20.63 -5.55
C VAL A 551 -2.40 19.29 -5.69
N ASN A 552 -2.93 18.43 -6.55
CA ASN A 552 -2.43 17.10 -6.81
C ASN A 552 -2.00 16.97 -8.26
N GLY A 553 -0.69 16.81 -8.50
CA GLY A 553 -0.12 16.71 -9.84
C GLY A 553 0.61 17.97 -10.28
N ALA A 554 1.13 17.95 -11.51
CA ALA A 554 1.87 19.06 -12.10
C ALA A 554 0.91 20.16 -12.58
N ALA A 555 1.35 21.42 -12.60
CA ALA A 555 0.45 22.54 -12.88
C ALA A 555 -0.25 22.50 -14.26
N ALA A 556 0.24 21.70 -15.21
CA ALA A 556 -0.41 21.50 -16.51
C ALA A 556 -1.46 20.37 -16.50
N ASP A 557 -1.38 19.40 -15.59
CA ASP A 557 -2.32 18.28 -15.45
C ASP A 557 -2.44 17.91 -13.97
N CYS A 558 -3.46 18.46 -13.29
CA CYS A 558 -3.64 18.31 -11.85
C CYS A 558 -5.10 18.40 -11.42
N ALA A 559 -5.39 17.92 -10.21
CA ALA A 559 -6.63 18.21 -9.50
C ALA A 559 -6.41 19.30 -8.44
N VAL A 560 -7.24 20.34 -8.46
CA VAL A 560 -7.28 21.41 -7.46
C VAL A 560 -8.49 21.21 -6.57
N ILE A 561 -8.27 21.03 -5.28
CA ILE A 561 -9.33 20.81 -4.29
C ILE A 561 -9.39 22.00 -3.34
N THR A 562 -10.60 22.50 -3.10
CA THR A 562 -10.86 23.53 -2.10
C THR A 562 -12.16 23.28 -1.34
N SER A 563 -12.32 23.92 -0.18
CA SER A 563 -13.52 23.80 0.65
C SER A 563 -14.63 24.76 0.21
N GLY A 564 -15.88 24.35 0.43
CA GLY A 564 -17.09 25.16 0.28
C GLY A 564 -18.09 24.88 1.40
N VAL A 565 -18.31 25.85 2.29
CA VAL A 565 -19.18 25.73 3.47
C VAL A 565 -20.48 26.49 3.24
N THR A 566 -21.63 25.85 3.47
CA THR A 566 -22.94 26.51 3.28
C THR A 566 -23.11 27.74 4.17
N ALA A 567 -23.73 28.79 3.64
CA ALA A 567 -24.17 29.95 4.43
C ALA A 567 -25.39 29.64 5.33
N GLY A 568 -26.00 28.46 5.19
CA GLY A 568 -27.10 28.00 6.03
C GLY A 568 -26.68 27.68 7.47
N SER A 569 -27.66 27.50 8.35
CA SER A 569 -27.44 27.29 9.79
C SER A 569 -26.66 26.01 10.13
N SER A 570 -26.66 25.00 9.26
CA SER A 570 -25.92 23.75 9.51
C SER A 570 -24.41 23.91 9.38
N ARG A 571 -23.93 24.96 8.69
CA ARG A 571 -22.51 25.21 8.38
C ARG A 571 -21.75 23.96 7.89
N GLY A 572 -22.47 23.08 7.18
CA GLY A 572 -21.93 21.89 6.53
C GLY A 572 -21.15 22.22 5.27
N GLY A 573 -20.12 21.43 4.99
CA GLY A 573 -19.16 21.61 3.93
C GLY A 573 -19.28 20.61 2.79
N ARG A 574 -18.75 21.01 1.65
CA ARG A 574 -18.45 20.21 0.46
C ARG A 574 -17.03 20.52 0.01
N PHE A 575 -16.39 19.60 -0.68
CA PHE A 575 -15.18 19.92 -1.43
C PHE A 575 -15.53 20.25 -2.88
N LEU A 576 -14.93 21.31 -3.40
CA LEU A 576 -14.95 21.67 -4.80
C LEU A 576 -13.66 21.16 -5.44
N ILE A 577 -13.79 20.23 -6.39
CA ILE A 577 -12.68 19.56 -7.06
C ILE A 577 -12.70 20.03 -8.51
N MET A 578 -11.61 20.66 -8.96
CA MET A 578 -11.46 21.15 -10.33
C MET A 578 -10.29 20.42 -10.98
N ASN A 579 -10.58 19.67 -12.05
CA ASN A 579 -9.51 19.04 -12.83
C ASN A 579 -9.02 20.03 -13.87
N VAL A 580 -7.70 20.19 -13.94
CA VAL A 580 -7.02 21.12 -14.83
C VAL A 580 -6.17 20.31 -15.79
N THR A 581 -6.31 20.59 -17.09
CA THR A 581 -5.47 20.03 -18.15
C THR A 581 -5.12 21.14 -19.11
N ASP A 582 -3.85 21.23 -19.54
CA ASP A 582 -3.31 22.31 -20.37
C ASP A 582 -3.58 23.71 -19.77
N ASN A 583 -3.49 23.84 -18.44
CA ASN A 583 -3.86 25.06 -17.69
C ASN A 583 -5.33 25.50 -17.83
N GLN A 584 -6.24 24.62 -18.27
CA GLN A 584 -7.67 24.90 -18.37
C GLN A 584 -8.47 23.97 -17.47
N VAL A 585 -9.49 24.49 -16.79
CA VAL A 585 -10.42 23.66 -16.02
C VAL A 585 -11.24 22.84 -17.00
N THR A 586 -10.98 21.54 -17.06
CA THR A 586 -11.74 20.60 -17.90
C THR A 586 -13.03 20.17 -17.22
N SER A 587 -13.12 20.38 -15.90
CA SER A 587 -14.30 20.03 -15.12
C SER A 587 -14.29 20.49 -13.68
N THR A 588 -15.47 20.42 -13.09
CA THR A 588 -15.72 20.74 -11.70
C THR A 588 -16.67 19.69 -11.10
N VAL A 589 -16.26 19.10 -9.98
CA VAL A 589 -17.05 18.18 -9.15
C VAL A 589 -17.23 18.83 -7.78
N PHE A 590 -18.37 18.58 -7.13
CA PHE A 590 -18.59 18.97 -5.73
C PHE A 590 -19.00 17.76 -4.91
N SER A 591 -18.23 17.46 -3.87
CA SER A 591 -18.45 16.28 -3.04
C SER A 591 -19.52 16.51 -1.96
N GLU A 592 -19.81 15.45 -1.20
CA GLU A 592 -20.75 15.34 -0.08
C GLU A 592 -22.24 15.45 -0.44
N LYS A 593 -22.94 14.33 -0.26
CA LYS A 593 -24.40 14.25 -0.26
C LYS A 593 -24.96 14.66 1.11
N THR A 594 -24.32 14.20 2.18
CA THR A 594 -24.74 14.37 3.57
C THR A 594 -24.17 15.65 4.13
N ILE A 595 -25.03 16.67 4.26
CA ILE A 595 -24.63 18.02 4.66
C ILE A 595 -24.87 18.22 6.15
N SER A 596 -23.80 18.13 6.92
CA SER A 596 -23.77 18.41 8.35
C SER A 596 -22.41 18.98 8.71
N GLY A 597 -22.37 20.00 9.59
CA GLY A 597 -21.11 20.52 10.12
C GLY A 597 -20.25 19.45 10.79
N ASN A 598 -20.85 18.36 11.27
CA ASN A 598 -20.15 17.23 11.89
C ASN A 598 -19.55 16.24 10.88
N ASN A 599 -19.95 16.28 9.60
CA ASN A 599 -19.37 15.42 8.56
C ASN A 599 -18.15 16.11 7.94
N TYR A 600 -18.38 17.28 7.35
CA TYR A 600 -17.38 18.21 6.87
C TYR A 600 -17.91 19.63 7.07
N GLY A 601 -17.04 20.61 7.32
CA GLY A 601 -17.42 22.01 7.53
C GLY A 601 -17.02 22.52 8.91
N GLU A 602 -17.66 23.60 9.36
CA GLU A 602 -17.20 24.32 10.56
C GLU A 602 -17.38 23.55 11.86
N GLY A 603 -18.30 22.58 11.92
CA GLY A 603 -18.47 21.75 13.12
C GLY A 603 -17.35 20.71 13.32
N ARG A 604 -16.64 20.32 12.26
CA ARG A 604 -15.60 19.29 12.30
C ARG A 604 -14.20 19.83 12.08
N GLN A 605 -14.02 20.74 11.12
CA GLN A 605 -12.73 21.38 10.84
C GLN A 605 -12.65 22.80 11.40
N GLY A 606 -13.77 23.48 11.64
CA GLY A 606 -13.74 24.90 11.98
C GLY A 606 -13.64 25.80 10.74
N THR A 607 -13.22 27.03 10.97
CA THR A 607 -13.15 28.11 10.00
C THR A 607 -11.82 28.20 9.26
N THR A 608 -10.76 27.54 9.73
CA THR A 608 -9.42 27.56 9.12
C THR A 608 -8.92 26.16 8.73
N PRO A 609 -9.67 25.42 7.88
CA PRO A 609 -9.24 24.11 7.43
C PRO A 609 -7.98 24.20 6.55
N GLN A 610 -7.06 23.25 6.73
CA GLN A 610 -5.88 23.12 5.87
C GLN A 610 -5.89 21.77 5.17
N LEU A 611 -5.63 21.77 3.86
CA LEU A 611 -5.74 20.60 2.98
C LEU A 611 -4.37 20.22 2.41
N ALA A 612 -4.07 18.93 2.30
CA ALA A 612 -2.93 18.45 1.54
C ALA A 612 -3.24 17.10 0.89
N VAL A 613 -2.47 16.74 -0.14
CA VAL A 613 -2.51 15.38 -0.69
C VAL A 613 -1.95 14.42 0.36
N SER A 614 -2.48 13.20 0.46
CA SER A 614 -1.91 12.20 1.35
C SER A 614 -0.56 11.71 0.80
N PRO A 615 0.50 11.59 1.62
CA PRO A 615 1.77 11.00 1.16
C PRO A 615 1.67 9.49 0.91
N ARG A 616 0.55 8.84 1.29
CA ARG A 616 0.29 7.40 1.13
C ARG A 616 -0.18 7.05 -0.28
N THR A 617 -0.99 7.92 -0.88
CA THR A 617 -1.51 7.78 -2.24
C THR A 617 -1.98 9.14 -2.75
N ASP A 618 -1.78 9.40 -4.04
CA ASP A 618 -2.27 10.61 -4.69
C ASP A 618 -3.81 10.63 -4.82
N GLU A 619 -4.50 9.53 -4.49
CA GLU A 619 -5.97 9.47 -4.49
C GLU A 619 -6.61 10.01 -3.20
N ASN A 620 -5.84 10.15 -2.13
CA ASN A 620 -6.34 10.55 -0.80
C ASN A 620 -5.84 11.94 -0.42
N TYR A 621 -6.59 12.58 0.47
CA TYR A 621 -6.29 13.92 0.97
C TYR A 621 -6.41 13.93 2.48
N ILE A 622 -5.60 14.76 3.12
CA ILE A 622 -5.65 14.99 4.55
C ILE A 622 -6.22 16.39 4.77
N VAL A 623 -7.17 16.50 5.70
CA VAL A 623 -7.70 17.78 6.19
C VAL A 623 -7.56 17.85 7.71
N ASP A 624 -7.01 18.94 8.20
CA ASP A 624 -7.05 19.34 9.61
C ASP A 624 -7.82 20.66 9.75
N GLY A 625 -7.99 21.11 10.99
CA GLY A 625 -8.58 22.40 11.29
C GLY A 625 -8.74 22.60 12.79
N GLU A 626 -9.06 23.82 13.22
CA GLU A 626 -8.97 24.18 14.64
C GLU A 626 -9.99 23.47 15.52
N ALA A 627 -11.04 22.90 14.93
CA ALA A 627 -12.11 22.20 15.62
C ALA A 627 -11.94 20.66 15.69
N GLY A 628 -10.90 20.09 15.09
CA GLY A 628 -10.74 18.63 15.08
C GLY A 628 -9.37 18.13 14.60
N LEU A 629 -9.06 16.89 14.97
CA LEU A 629 -7.80 16.23 14.60
C LEU A 629 -7.71 15.95 13.09
N PRO A 630 -6.49 15.88 12.53
CA PRO A 630 -6.27 15.55 11.12
C PRO A 630 -6.98 14.26 10.70
N LEU A 631 -7.64 14.29 9.55
CA LEU A 631 -8.33 13.14 8.97
C LEU A 631 -7.97 12.95 7.50
N GLU A 632 -7.88 11.70 7.08
CA GLU A 632 -7.61 11.28 5.71
C GLU A 632 -8.92 10.83 5.06
N PHE A 633 -9.19 11.28 3.85
CA PHE A 633 -10.39 10.92 3.08
C PHE A 633 -10.06 10.74 1.60
N HIS A 634 -10.90 9.98 0.89
CA HIS A 634 -10.82 9.82 -0.55
C HIS A 634 -11.95 10.63 -1.20
N PRO A 635 -11.66 11.73 -1.94
CA PRO A 635 -12.68 12.54 -2.56
C PRO A 635 -13.44 11.72 -3.62
N THR A 636 -14.78 11.82 -3.63
CA THR A 636 -15.57 11.23 -4.71
C THR A 636 -15.30 11.93 -6.05
N GLY A 637 -15.12 11.14 -7.12
CA GLY A 637 -15.06 11.65 -8.49
C GLY A 637 -16.43 12.06 -9.08
N THR A 638 -17.52 11.87 -8.34
CA THR A 638 -18.90 12.20 -8.78
C THR A 638 -19.56 13.17 -7.81
N SER A 639 -20.30 14.14 -8.35
CA SER A 639 -20.98 15.15 -7.54
C SER A 639 -22.09 14.57 -6.65
N ASN A 640 -22.34 15.18 -5.49
CA ASN A 640 -23.36 14.74 -4.51
C ASN A 640 -23.20 13.28 -4.05
N GLN A 641 -21.97 12.83 -3.83
CA GLN A 641 -21.64 11.57 -3.17
C GLN A 641 -20.77 11.86 -1.97
N ASP A 642 -20.92 11.10 -0.89
CA ASP A 642 -20.10 11.28 0.32
C ASP A 642 -18.69 10.75 0.09
N SER A 643 -17.68 11.54 0.45
CA SER A 643 -16.29 11.10 0.39
C SER A 643 -16.01 10.16 1.58
N PRO A 644 -15.56 8.92 1.34
CA PRO A 644 -15.25 8.02 2.46
C PRO A 644 -14.05 8.53 3.26
N VAL A 645 -14.21 8.56 4.58
CA VAL A 645 -13.11 8.76 5.52
C VAL A 645 -12.28 7.49 5.58
N ILE A 646 -10.99 7.61 5.33
CA ILE A 646 -10.03 6.50 5.31
C ILE A 646 -9.47 6.26 6.72
N GLY A 647 -9.20 7.33 7.46
CA GLY A 647 -8.69 7.26 8.81
C GLY A 647 -8.65 8.64 9.46
N GLN A 648 -8.59 8.69 10.79
CA GLN A 648 -8.47 9.92 11.55
C GLN A 648 -7.45 9.72 12.65
N MET A 649 -6.63 10.75 12.92
CA MET A 649 -5.71 10.74 14.05
C MET A 649 -6.49 10.57 15.36
N THR A 650 -5.96 9.72 16.25
CA THR A 650 -6.59 9.41 17.54
C THR A 650 -5.81 9.95 18.74
N ASP A 651 -4.66 10.59 18.50
CA ASP A 651 -3.82 11.12 19.56
C ASP A 651 -4.37 12.47 20.04
N GLU A 652 -5.10 12.43 21.16
CA GLU A 652 -5.69 13.62 21.79
C GLU A 652 -4.63 14.56 22.38
N GLU A 653 -3.38 14.12 22.59
CA GLU A 653 -2.30 15.00 23.07
C GLU A 653 -1.92 16.09 22.06
N ILE A 654 -2.26 15.89 20.78
CA ILE A 654 -2.14 16.94 19.76
C ILE A 654 -2.93 18.19 20.20
N GLY A 655 -4.09 17.99 20.85
CA GLY A 655 -4.95 19.06 21.33
C GLY A 655 -5.79 19.70 20.21
N ASN A 656 -6.98 20.18 20.58
CA ASN A 656 -7.80 21.01 19.69
C ASN A 656 -7.05 22.34 19.42
N ALA A 657 -7.21 22.91 18.22
CA ALA A 657 -6.48 24.08 17.70
C ALA A 657 -5.03 23.86 17.21
N ALA A 658 -4.50 22.64 17.21
CA ALA A 658 -3.21 22.32 16.59
C ALA A 658 -3.30 22.18 15.05
N VAL A 659 -3.46 23.32 14.37
CA VAL A 659 -3.56 23.40 12.91
C VAL A 659 -2.18 23.57 12.27
N GLY A 660 -2.00 23.05 11.06
CA GLY A 660 -0.81 23.30 10.25
C GLY A 660 0.19 22.17 10.32
N TYR A 661 -0.24 20.96 9.98
CA TYR A 661 0.66 19.81 9.80
C TYR A 661 1.46 19.90 8.49
N GLN A 662 2.50 19.07 8.40
CA GLN A 662 3.16 18.77 7.14
C GLN A 662 3.47 17.27 7.02
N CYS A 663 3.26 16.75 5.81
CA CYS A 663 3.66 15.40 5.43
C CYS A 663 4.99 15.38 4.67
N PHE A 664 5.75 14.29 4.82
CA PHE A 664 7.00 14.04 4.10
C PHE A 664 7.33 12.55 4.06
N LYS A 665 8.33 12.18 3.27
CA LYS A 665 8.85 10.80 3.21
C LYS A 665 10.19 10.68 3.91
N TYR A 666 10.43 9.55 4.58
CA TYR A 666 11.68 9.22 5.24
C TYR A 666 11.81 7.69 5.32
N ALA A 667 12.98 7.13 5.03
CA ALA A 667 13.24 5.69 5.10
C ALA A 667 12.19 4.85 4.33
N LYS A 668 11.76 5.32 3.15
CA LYS A 668 10.71 4.72 2.30
C LYS A 668 9.33 4.60 2.99
N ARG A 669 9.11 5.39 4.03
CA ARG A 669 7.88 5.45 4.83
C ARG A 669 7.30 6.85 4.84
N GLN A 670 6.03 6.98 5.19
CA GLN A 670 5.29 8.24 5.18
C GLN A 670 5.20 8.80 6.60
N PHE A 671 5.57 10.06 6.76
CA PHE A 671 5.58 10.75 8.04
C PHE A 671 4.73 12.01 8.01
N MET A 672 4.19 12.36 9.18
CA MET A 672 3.49 13.61 9.44
C MET A 672 4.12 14.27 10.66
N VAL A 673 4.49 15.54 10.53
CA VAL A 673 4.79 16.41 11.67
C VAL A 673 3.61 17.34 11.90
N THR A 674 3.22 17.50 13.15
CA THR A 674 2.15 18.41 13.56
C THR A 674 2.57 19.17 14.80
N PRO A 675 2.13 20.43 14.97
CA PRO A 675 2.19 21.06 16.28
C PRO A 675 1.34 20.30 17.30
N PHE A 676 1.56 20.55 18.58
CA PHE A 676 0.61 20.16 19.63
C PHE A 676 0.33 21.33 20.58
N VAL A 677 -0.91 21.41 21.06
CA VAL A 677 -1.40 22.45 21.96
C VAL A 677 -1.82 21.82 23.28
N SER A 678 -1.18 22.28 24.36
CA SER A 678 -1.52 21.90 25.73
C SER A 678 -2.50 22.91 26.35
N ALA A 679 -2.99 22.64 27.55
CA ALA A 679 -3.79 23.60 28.31
C ALA A 679 -3.06 24.94 28.57
N ALA A 680 -1.71 24.94 28.54
CA ALA A 680 -0.88 26.14 28.73
C ALA A 680 -0.55 26.88 27.41
N GLY A 681 -1.02 26.40 26.25
CA GLY A 681 -0.72 26.96 24.94
C GLY A 681 0.10 26.00 24.06
N VAL A 682 0.76 26.54 23.04
CA VAL A 682 1.58 25.80 22.07
C VAL A 682 2.71 25.09 22.80
N GLY A 683 2.70 23.76 22.77
CA GLY A 683 3.63 22.93 23.53
C GLY A 683 4.87 22.51 22.74
N GLY A 684 4.81 22.44 21.41
CA GLY A 684 5.91 21.96 20.58
C GLY A 684 5.45 21.26 19.30
N VAL A 685 6.24 20.28 18.83
CA VAL A 685 5.91 19.42 17.69
C VAL A 685 5.91 17.93 18.05
N ARG A 686 5.08 17.17 17.33
CA ARG A 686 5.00 15.71 17.35
C ARG A 686 5.27 15.16 15.96
N LEU A 687 5.96 14.03 15.89
CA LEU A 687 6.29 13.33 14.66
C LEU A 687 5.63 11.96 14.65
N TYR A 688 4.88 11.66 13.59
CA TYR A 688 4.17 10.39 13.43
C TYR A 688 4.62 9.66 12.16
N ASP A 689 4.79 8.36 12.27
CA ASP A 689 4.82 7.44 11.13
C ASP A 689 3.37 7.07 10.78
N ILE A 690 2.93 7.50 9.60
CA ILE A 690 1.55 7.36 9.12
C ILE A 690 1.44 6.35 7.97
N THR A 691 2.47 5.54 7.77
CA THR A 691 2.55 4.53 6.69
C THR A 691 1.38 3.54 6.72
N GLU A 692 0.85 3.24 7.90
CA GLU A 692 -0.28 2.30 8.08
C GLU A 692 -1.66 3.01 8.12
N GLY A 693 -1.68 4.34 8.05
CA GLY A 693 -2.88 5.18 8.04
C GLY A 693 -2.95 6.08 9.28
N LEU A 694 -3.71 7.19 9.21
CA LEU A 694 -3.80 8.13 10.33
C LEU A 694 -4.41 7.51 11.60
N ASN A 695 -5.36 6.58 11.47
CA ASN A 695 -5.94 5.85 12.59
C ASN A 695 -4.99 4.81 13.22
N LYS A 696 -3.86 4.54 12.56
CA LYS A 696 -2.78 3.67 13.04
C LYS A 696 -1.46 4.44 13.14
N ALA A 697 -1.54 5.77 13.19
CA ALA A 697 -0.36 6.62 13.26
C ALA A 697 0.45 6.26 14.51
N ARG A 698 1.73 5.98 14.31
CA ARG A 698 2.64 5.63 15.39
C ARG A 698 3.46 6.85 15.74
N LEU A 699 3.32 7.33 16.98
CA LEU A 699 4.18 8.40 17.51
C LEU A 699 5.64 7.93 17.48
N VAL A 700 6.49 8.71 16.81
CA VAL A 700 7.95 8.62 16.97
C VAL A 700 8.30 9.39 18.24
N LYS A 701 8.77 8.70 19.26
CA LYS A 701 9.12 9.34 20.53
C LYS A 701 10.30 10.29 20.31
N THR A 702 10.08 11.57 20.49
CA THR A 702 11.11 12.59 20.38
C THR A 702 11.46 13.17 21.75
N GLU A 703 12.75 13.23 22.04
CA GLU A 703 13.24 14.01 23.19
C GLU A 703 13.35 15.49 22.76
N THR A 704 13.01 16.42 23.66
CA THR A 704 13.19 17.88 23.51
C THR A 704 12.46 18.57 22.35
N THR A 705 11.42 17.97 21.75
CA THR A 705 10.58 18.68 20.76
C THR A 705 9.43 19.47 21.39
N ALA A 706 9.43 19.56 22.72
CA ALA A 706 8.59 20.47 23.48
C ALA A 706 9.33 21.79 23.69
N LEU A 707 8.62 22.91 23.64
CA LEU A 707 9.13 24.22 24.02
C LEU A 707 9.43 24.24 25.52
N ALA A 708 10.45 24.99 25.92
CA ALA A 708 10.84 25.13 27.33
C ALA A 708 9.71 25.72 28.21
N ALA A 709 8.87 26.57 27.62
CA ALA A 709 7.63 27.05 28.20
C ALA A 709 6.57 27.11 27.10
N ALA A 710 5.35 26.64 27.41
CA ALA A 710 4.24 26.76 26.47
C ALA A 710 3.91 28.24 26.23
N GLU A 711 3.64 28.60 24.97
CA GLU A 711 3.32 29.97 24.58
C GLU A 711 1.85 30.08 24.17
N THR A 712 1.16 31.11 24.65
CA THR A 712 -0.19 31.46 24.18
C THR A 712 -0.10 32.13 22.81
N ALA A 713 0.19 31.35 21.76
CA ALA A 713 0.31 31.81 20.39
C ALA A 713 -0.89 31.37 19.54
N THR A 714 -1.35 32.27 18.66
CA THR A 714 -2.44 32.01 17.69
C THR A 714 -1.93 31.58 16.32
N ASN A 715 -0.69 31.96 15.97
CA ASN A 715 -0.01 31.53 14.75
C ASN A 715 0.76 30.24 15.06
N ILE A 716 0.34 29.12 14.48
CA ILE A 716 0.97 27.82 14.70
C ILE A 716 1.05 27.04 13.39
N ALA A 717 2.21 26.44 13.11
CA ALA A 717 2.38 25.49 12.01
C ALA A 717 3.67 24.67 12.20
N ALA A 718 3.70 23.46 11.66
CA ALA A 718 4.86 22.58 11.68
C ALA A 718 5.39 22.28 10.27
N GLY A 719 6.69 22.00 10.21
CA GLY A 719 7.37 21.63 8.98
C GLY A 719 8.50 20.63 9.23
N ALA A 720 8.97 19.96 8.19
CA ALA A 720 10.08 19.03 8.30
C ALA A 720 10.99 19.07 7.07
N LYS A 721 12.26 18.79 7.32
CA LYS A 721 13.29 18.55 6.31
C LYS A 721 14.04 17.27 6.65
N VAL A 722 14.29 16.45 5.64
CA VAL A 722 15.13 15.26 5.72
C VAL A 722 16.47 15.54 5.05
N ASN A 723 17.57 15.13 5.69
CA ASN A 723 18.91 15.17 5.12
C ASN A 723 19.65 13.89 5.50
N ASP A 724 19.72 12.94 4.57
CA ASP A 724 20.16 11.56 4.84
C ASP A 724 19.47 10.96 6.07
N ALA A 725 20.20 10.48 7.08
CA ALA A 725 19.60 9.89 8.28
C ALA A 725 19.01 10.95 9.25
N ASP A 726 19.29 12.24 9.04
CA ASP A 726 18.87 13.31 9.94
C ASP A 726 17.52 13.92 9.56
N ILE A 727 16.77 14.32 10.58
CA ILE A 727 15.51 15.05 10.45
C ILE A 727 15.66 16.39 11.18
N THR A 728 15.18 17.46 10.55
CA THR A 728 14.95 18.75 11.20
C THR A 728 13.46 19.05 11.17
N LEU A 729 12.87 19.29 12.34
CA LEU A 729 11.48 19.70 12.51
C LEU A 729 11.45 21.20 12.78
N TYR A 730 10.48 21.88 12.19
CA TYR A 730 10.26 23.32 12.33
C TYR A 730 8.93 23.56 13.02
N LEU A 731 8.90 24.51 13.94
CA LEU A 731 7.69 25.00 14.58
C LEU A 731 7.64 26.51 14.42
N LEU A 732 6.64 27.00 13.71
CA LEU A 732 6.26 28.41 13.75
C LEU A 732 5.29 28.58 14.93
N HIS A 733 5.62 29.45 15.87
CA HIS A 733 4.76 29.81 17.00
C HIS A 733 4.83 31.31 17.26
N GLY A 734 3.69 32.00 17.12
CA GLY A 734 3.62 33.46 17.17
C GLY A 734 4.36 34.08 15.97
N THR A 735 5.47 34.75 16.22
CA THR A 735 6.38 35.28 15.19
C THR A 735 7.71 34.53 15.13
N LYS A 736 7.90 33.53 15.99
CA LYS A 736 9.15 32.78 16.13
C LYS A 736 9.13 31.48 15.33
N LEU A 737 10.25 31.17 14.69
CA LEU A 737 10.50 29.88 14.06
C LEU A 737 11.59 29.15 14.86
N THR A 738 11.22 27.99 15.39
CA THR A 738 12.10 27.10 16.18
C THR A 738 12.42 25.86 15.37
N ALA A 739 13.70 25.48 15.33
CA ALA A 739 14.16 24.26 14.66
C ALA A 739 14.67 23.23 15.66
N PHE A 740 14.16 21.99 15.57
CA PHE A 740 14.63 20.84 16.33
C PHE A 740 15.35 19.87 15.38
N THR A 741 16.57 19.46 15.70
CA THR A 741 17.37 18.62 14.79
C THR A 741 17.90 17.36 15.48
N SER A 742 17.97 16.26 14.74
CA SER A 742 18.71 15.04 15.15
C SER A 742 20.20 15.13 14.84
N LYS A 743 20.60 16.08 13.99
CA LYS A 743 21.98 16.18 13.50
C LYS A 743 22.94 16.49 14.65
N GLY A 744 23.98 15.67 14.79
CA GLY A 744 24.99 15.83 15.84
C GLY A 744 24.50 15.43 17.23
N VAL A 745 23.28 14.90 17.35
CA VAL A 745 22.74 14.36 18.61
C VAL A 745 22.97 12.86 18.62
N GLU A 746 23.60 12.35 19.67
CA GLU A 746 23.79 10.91 19.86
C GLU A 746 22.43 10.20 20.02
N GLN A 747 22.23 9.15 19.25
CA GLN A 747 20.94 8.50 19.11
C GLN A 747 20.90 7.22 19.94
N PRO A 748 19.70 6.77 20.38
CA PRO A 748 19.59 5.52 21.12
C PRO A 748 20.20 4.37 20.35
N VAL A 749 21.09 3.62 21.01
CA VAL A 749 21.75 2.46 20.43
C VAL A 749 20.85 1.25 20.60
N VAL A 750 20.33 0.74 19.49
CA VAL A 750 19.52 -0.48 19.45
C VAL A 750 20.39 -1.61 18.93
N LYS A 751 20.49 -2.71 19.69
CA LYS A 751 21.24 -3.91 19.32
C LYS A 751 20.35 -4.81 18.45
N ASN A 752 20.92 -5.54 17.49
CA ASN A 752 20.21 -6.70 16.94
C ASN A 752 20.11 -7.76 18.05
N ILE A 753 18.88 -8.13 18.40
CA ILE A 753 18.58 -8.87 19.62
C ILE A 753 18.75 -10.36 19.40
N TYR A 754 19.28 -11.08 20.38
CA TYR A 754 19.26 -12.54 20.42
C TYR A 754 19.36 -13.07 21.85
N ALA A 755 18.90 -14.30 22.04
CA ALA A 755 19.06 -15.04 23.27
C ALA A 755 20.32 -15.91 23.22
N TYR A 756 20.98 -16.14 24.36
CA TYR A 756 22.14 -17.01 24.51
C TYR A 756 22.09 -17.74 25.88
N ALA A 757 23.01 -18.69 26.09
CA ALA A 757 23.07 -19.51 27.31
C ALA A 757 21.73 -20.21 27.65
N LEU A 758 21.03 -20.70 26.61
CA LEU A 758 19.77 -21.44 26.77
C LEU A 758 20.03 -22.75 27.53
N ASN A 759 19.22 -22.99 28.55
CA ASN A 759 19.23 -24.22 29.32
C ASN A 759 17.82 -24.59 29.76
N SER A 760 17.57 -25.89 29.92
CA SER A 760 16.30 -26.40 30.44
C SER A 760 16.54 -27.47 31.48
N LYS A 761 15.77 -27.44 32.56
CA LYS A 761 15.84 -28.42 33.64
C LYS A 761 14.45 -29.00 33.89
N LYS A 762 14.35 -30.32 33.92
CA LYS A 762 13.16 -31.01 34.41
C LYS A 762 13.17 -30.99 35.93
N GLU A 763 12.11 -30.48 36.53
CA GLU A 763 11.94 -30.40 37.98
C GLU A 763 11.33 -31.70 38.53
N SER A 764 11.33 -31.84 39.86
CA SER A 764 10.85 -33.04 40.55
C SER A 764 9.35 -33.31 40.38
N ASP A 765 8.57 -32.29 40.03
CA ASP A 765 7.12 -32.35 39.78
C ASP A 765 6.78 -32.52 38.28
N ASP A 766 7.76 -32.95 37.48
CA ASP A 766 7.72 -33.04 36.01
C ASP A 766 7.58 -31.71 35.26
N SER A 767 7.51 -30.55 35.92
CA SER A 767 7.58 -29.25 35.25
C SER A 767 8.95 -29.01 34.61
N TYR A 768 9.03 -28.07 33.68
CA TYR A 768 10.28 -27.66 33.04
C TYR A 768 10.59 -26.19 33.35
N THR A 769 11.80 -25.96 33.86
CA THR A 769 12.38 -24.62 34.01
C THR A 769 13.28 -24.31 32.81
N PHE A 770 12.99 -23.22 32.11
CA PHE A 770 13.74 -22.69 30.99
C PHE A 770 14.50 -21.44 31.43
N THR A 771 15.81 -21.41 31.20
CA THR A 771 16.67 -20.27 31.52
C THR A 771 17.44 -19.84 30.29
N PHE A 772 17.58 -18.53 30.09
CA PHE A 772 18.43 -17.97 29.05
C PHE A 772 18.84 -16.54 29.41
N LYS A 773 19.80 -15.99 28.66
CA LYS A 773 20.15 -14.57 28.71
C LYS A 773 19.78 -13.89 27.40
N ALA A 774 19.39 -12.62 27.46
CA ALA A 774 19.16 -11.80 26.27
C ALA A 774 20.15 -10.63 26.25
N ASN A 775 20.67 -10.28 25.07
CA ASN A 775 21.63 -9.18 24.91
C ASN A 775 20.97 -7.78 24.97
N ALA A 776 19.64 -7.71 24.92
CA ALA A 776 18.82 -6.52 25.08
C ALA A 776 17.41 -6.93 25.56
N ALA A 777 16.62 -5.98 26.05
CA ALA A 777 15.21 -6.21 26.36
C ALA A 777 14.38 -6.40 25.08
N ALA A 778 13.41 -7.31 25.12
CA ALA A 778 12.54 -7.61 23.97
C ALA A 778 11.23 -6.81 24.04
N THR A 779 10.75 -6.35 22.89
CA THR A 779 9.41 -5.75 22.73
C THR A 779 8.33 -6.83 22.64
N ALA A 780 8.68 -8.04 22.17
CA ALA A 780 7.87 -9.24 22.27
C ALA A 780 8.79 -10.48 22.31
N ALA A 781 8.40 -11.52 23.02
CA ALA A 781 9.16 -12.77 23.09
C ALA A 781 8.28 -14.00 23.28
N ALA A 782 8.78 -15.15 22.85
CA ALA A 782 8.13 -16.44 23.06
C ALA A 782 9.14 -17.58 23.18
N ILE A 783 8.81 -18.60 23.96
CA ILE A 783 9.47 -19.91 23.89
C ILE A 783 8.76 -20.73 22.82
N VAL A 784 9.49 -21.20 21.81
CA VAL A 784 8.96 -21.99 20.70
C VAL A 784 9.35 -23.45 20.86
N PHE A 785 8.42 -24.37 20.55
CA PHE A 785 8.62 -25.81 20.62
C PHE A 785 8.47 -26.42 19.23
N THR A 786 9.40 -27.30 18.89
CA THR A 786 9.39 -28.06 17.64
C THR A 786 9.52 -29.55 17.93
N ASN A 787 8.88 -30.39 17.13
CA ASN A 787 8.99 -31.85 17.27
C ASN A 787 10.44 -32.28 17.01
N ALA A 788 11.03 -33.04 17.92
CA ALA A 788 12.44 -33.44 17.82
C ALA A 788 12.72 -34.38 16.63
N ALA A 789 11.70 -35.08 16.13
CA ALA A 789 11.85 -36.04 15.05
C ALA A 789 11.93 -35.38 13.66
N ASP A 790 11.13 -34.34 13.42
CA ASP A 790 10.96 -33.74 12.09
C ASP A 790 11.15 -32.21 12.04
N GLY A 791 11.30 -31.55 13.20
CA GLY A 791 11.49 -30.11 13.31
C GLY A 791 10.24 -29.27 13.13
N THR A 792 9.05 -29.87 13.01
CA THR A 792 7.79 -29.13 12.84
C THR A 792 7.43 -28.34 14.10
N GLU A 793 6.93 -27.11 13.95
CA GLU A 793 6.49 -26.31 15.10
C GLU A 793 5.23 -26.89 15.72
N VAL A 794 5.27 -27.13 17.04
CA VAL A 794 4.17 -27.74 17.82
C VAL A 794 3.40 -26.67 18.61
N GLY A 795 4.06 -25.59 19.00
CA GLY A 795 3.42 -24.47 19.68
C GLY A 795 4.41 -23.47 20.27
N ARG A 796 3.89 -22.38 20.85
CA ARG A 796 4.66 -21.29 21.45
C ARG A 796 4.07 -20.87 22.79
N ILE A 797 4.91 -20.42 23.71
CA ILE A 797 4.50 -19.82 24.98
C ILE A 797 5.02 -18.37 25.03
N PRO A 798 4.13 -17.35 25.02
CA PRO A 798 4.54 -15.95 25.15
C PRO A 798 5.23 -15.68 26.50
N VAL A 799 6.30 -14.88 26.48
CA VAL A 799 7.06 -14.48 27.67
C VAL A 799 7.48 -13.01 27.62
N THR A 800 7.69 -12.41 28.79
CA THR A 800 8.28 -11.07 28.92
C THR A 800 9.77 -11.19 29.20
N VAL A 801 10.62 -10.62 28.35
CA VAL A 801 12.07 -10.79 28.41
C VAL A 801 12.78 -9.45 28.63
N THR A 802 13.65 -9.40 29.66
CA THR A 802 14.54 -8.27 29.94
C THR A 802 15.96 -8.55 29.46
N GLU A 803 16.79 -7.51 29.33
CA GLU A 803 18.24 -7.68 29.12
C GLU A 803 18.85 -8.46 30.29
N GLY A 804 19.81 -9.35 30.00
CA GLY A 804 20.40 -10.23 31.00
C GLY A 804 19.59 -11.50 31.24
N GLU A 805 19.53 -11.96 32.48
CA GLU A 805 18.99 -13.27 32.86
C GLU A 805 17.46 -13.33 32.86
N ASN A 806 16.92 -14.42 32.31
CA ASN A 806 15.49 -14.70 32.24
C ASN A 806 15.23 -16.17 32.62
N THR A 807 14.20 -16.42 33.43
CA THR A 807 13.83 -17.76 33.92
C THR A 807 12.32 -17.93 33.91
N PHE A 808 11.83 -19.04 33.34
CA PHE A 808 10.42 -19.37 33.28
C PHE A 808 10.20 -20.85 33.60
N THR A 809 9.26 -21.17 34.48
CA THR A 809 8.92 -22.55 34.84
C THR A 809 7.49 -22.86 34.41
N TYR A 810 7.32 -23.95 33.67
CA TYR A 810 6.03 -24.38 33.11
C TYR A 810 5.72 -25.81 33.49
N ALA A 811 4.53 -26.02 34.07
CA ALA A 811 3.99 -27.36 34.28
C ALA A 811 3.72 -28.07 32.95
N GLN A 812 3.64 -29.40 32.96
CA GLN A 812 3.44 -30.23 31.78
C GLN A 812 2.26 -29.77 30.92
N ASP A 813 1.16 -29.33 31.53
CA ASP A 813 -0.05 -28.88 30.82
C ASP A 813 0.15 -27.64 29.93
N PHE A 814 1.22 -26.88 30.14
CA PHE A 814 1.57 -25.69 29.34
C PHE A 814 2.50 -26.02 28.17
N ILE A 815 3.22 -27.15 28.25
CA ILE A 815 4.09 -27.61 27.18
C ILE A 815 3.19 -28.12 26.03
N PRO A 816 3.35 -27.64 24.78
CA PRO A 816 2.48 -28.02 23.67
C PRO A 816 2.76 -29.46 23.19
N GLY A 817 1.82 -30.03 22.42
CA GLY A 817 1.93 -31.38 21.85
C GLY A 817 1.33 -32.50 22.69
N ASP A 818 1.37 -33.71 22.15
CA ASP A 818 0.79 -34.91 22.76
C ASP A 818 1.78 -35.60 23.72
N ALA A 819 1.24 -36.29 24.73
CA ALA A 819 1.99 -37.12 25.66
C ALA A 819 2.83 -38.16 24.91
N GLY A 820 4.11 -38.28 25.31
CA GLY A 820 5.11 -39.10 24.65
C GLY A 820 5.93 -38.33 23.60
N THR A 821 5.55 -37.11 23.23
CA THR A 821 6.31 -36.31 22.26
C THR A 821 7.59 -35.77 22.90
N THR A 822 8.71 -35.96 22.20
CA THR A 822 9.98 -35.28 22.52
C THR A 822 10.10 -34.03 21.67
N LEU A 823 10.36 -32.90 22.32
CA LEU A 823 10.37 -31.57 21.72
C LEU A 823 11.77 -30.97 21.82
N ASN A 824 12.22 -30.38 20.73
CA ASN A 824 13.22 -29.32 20.76
C ASN A 824 12.54 -28.01 21.18
N TRP A 825 13.30 -27.07 21.72
CA TRP A 825 12.78 -25.75 22.05
C TRP A 825 13.78 -24.65 21.71
N GLY A 826 13.30 -23.41 21.64
CA GLY A 826 14.10 -22.22 21.41
C GLY A 826 13.41 -20.96 21.93
N VAL A 827 14.09 -19.83 21.77
CA VAL A 827 13.57 -18.51 22.18
C VAL A 827 13.47 -17.62 20.96
N ILE A 828 12.28 -17.08 20.72
CA ILE A 828 12.02 -16.03 19.73
C ILE A 828 12.06 -14.70 20.47
N LEU A 829 12.94 -13.79 20.06
CA LEU A 829 13.02 -12.42 20.57
C LEU A 829 12.76 -11.43 19.45
N LYS A 830 11.83 -10.49 19.67
CA LYS A 830 11.63 -9.29 18.86
C LYS A 830 12.13 -8.08 19.65
N GLY A 831 13.03 -7.31 19.07
CA GLY A 831 13.54 -6.06 19.62
C GLY A 831 12.91 -4.84 18.95
N GLU A 832 13.30 -3.66 19.40
CA GLU A 832 13.05 -2.41 18.68
C GLU A 832 13.71 -2.44 17.30
N ASN A 833 13.13 -1.75 16.31
CA ASN A 833 13.73 -1.67 14.98
C ASN A 833 15.08 -0.94 15.03
N VAL A 834 16.09 -1.48 14.34
CA VAL A 834 17.38 -0.81 14.23
C VAL A 834 17.32 0.17 13.06
N ALA A 835 17.22 1.47 13.37
CA ALA A 835 17.04 2.52 12.37
C ALA A 835 18.34 3.01 11.74
N ARG A 836 19.48 2.82 12.41
CA ARG A 836 20.79 3.34 11.98
C ARG A 836 21.92 2.45 12.46
N VAL A 837 23.07 2.53 11.79
CA VAL A 837 24.29 1.87 12.26
C VAL A 837 24.78 2.55 13.54
N ALA A 838 25.07 1.78 14.58
CA ALA A 838 25.64 2.28 15.82
C ALA A 838 26.62 1.27 16.43
N ARG A 839 27.74 1.75 17.00
CA ARG A 839 28.65 0.88 17.77
C ARG A 839 28.00 0.51 19.10
N ILE A 840 27.96 -0.77 19.42
CA ILE A 840 27.27 -1.31 20.60
C ILE A 840 28.21 -1.76 21.72
N ASN A 841 29.53 -1.78 21.48
CA ASN A 841 30.54 -2.11 22.47
C ASN A 841 31.46 -0.91 22.79
N THR A 842 32.09 -0.99 23.96
CA THR A 842 33.27 -0.17 24.28
C THR A 842 34.51 -0.84 23.69
N PRO A 843 35.28 -0.18 22.82
CA PRO A 843 36.42 -0.82 22.16
C PRO A 843 37.66 -0.90 23.07
N ASP A 844 38.24 -2.09 23.19
CA ASP A 844 39.59 -2.26 23.76
C ASP A 844 40.68 -1.82 22.79
N ASN A 845 41.80 -1.34 23.34
CA ASN A 845 42.99 -1.01 22.55
C ASN A 845 43.93 -2.21 22.44
N TYR A 846 44.47 -2.40 21.23
CA TYR A 846 45.50 -3.39 20.94
C TYR A 846 46.74 -2.72 20.37
N GLU A 847 47.91 -3.28 20.68
CA GLU A 847 49.14 -2.98 19.95
C GLU A 847 49.12 -3.87 18.71
N GLY A 848 48.91 -3.30 17.51
CA GLY A 848 48.95 -4.05 16.25
C GLY A 848 47.60 -4.22 15.53
N ALA A 849 47.55 -5.23 14.67
CA ALA A 849 46.35 -5.65 13.94
C ALA A 849 45.62 -6.73 14.73
N ILE A 850 44.29 -6.68 14.73
CA ILE A 850 43.48 -7.75 15.29
C ILE A 850 42.64 -8.47 14.26
N PHE A 851 42.32 -9.71 14.58
CA PHE A 851 41.56 -10.68 13.79
C PHE A 851 40.52 -11.29 14.70
N SER A 852 39.25 -11.36 14.28
CA SER A 852 38.18 -11.79 15.19
C SER A 852 37.10 -12.59 14.49
N SER A 853 36.51 -13.51 15.25
CA SER A 853 35.35 -14.30 14.86
C SER A 853 34.49 -14.56 16.10
N VAL A 854 33.22 -14.86 15.86
CA VAL A 854 32.20 -15.06 16.88
C VAL A 854 31.63 -16.47 16.78
N ASP A 855 31.32 -17.08 17.92
CA ASP A 855 30.62 -18.36 17.98
C ASP A 855 29.15 -18.19 17.57
N LYS A 856 28.81 -18.68 16.38
CA LYS A 856 27.46 -18.63 15.82
C LYS A 856 26.70 -19.93 15.99
N SER A 857 27.25 -20.92 16.70
CA SER A 857 26.69 -22.26 16.83
C SER A 857 25.86 -22.37 18.10
N PRO A 858 24.52 -22.45 18.04
CA PRO A 858 23.68 -22.62 19.23
C PRO A 858 23.94 -23.93 19.98
N GLU A 859 24.52 -24.93 19.29
CA GLU A 859 24.99 -26.19 19.91
C GLU A 859 26.16 -25.97 20.90
N SER A 860 26.89 -24.86 20.78
CA SER A 860 28.05 -24.55 21.62
C SER A 860 27.66 -24.01 23.00
N LEU A 861 28.41 -24.39 24.04
CA LEU A 861 28.32 -23.77 25.37
C LEU A 861 28.82 -22.31 25.38
N PHE A 862 29.60 -21.92 24.37
CA PHE A 862 30.21 -20.60 24.24
C PHE A 862 29.51 -19.74 23.19
N PHE A 863 28.31 -20.13 22.75
CA PHE A 863 27.52 -19.42 21.76
C PHE A 863 27.44 -17.90 22.05
N GLY A 864 27.79 -17.10 21.06
CA GLY A 864 27.87 -15.64 21.13
C GLY A 864 29.20 -15.07 21.64
N GLN A 865 30.15 -15.89 22.12
CA GLN A 865 31.47 -15.38 22.50
C GLN A 865 32.26 -14.94 21.27
N ILE A 866 33.03 -13.87 21.43
CA ILE A 866 33.95 -13.36 20.40
C ILE A 866 35.37 -13.74 20.81
N TYR A 867 36.13 -14.26 19.86
CA TYR A 867 37.56 -14.48 20.03
C TYR A 867 38.31 -13.48 19.17
N THR A 868 39.46 -13.01 19.64
CA THR A 868 40.25 -11.98 18.96
C THR A 868 41.73 -12.32 19.06
N ASN A 869 42.37 -12.57 17.92
CA ASN A 869 43.81 -12.68 17.81
C ASN A 869 44.44 -11.30 17.67
N ASN A 870 45.54 -11.08 18.39
CA ASN A 870 46.38 -9.90 18.25
C ASN A 870 47.67 -10.23 17.52
N PHE A 871 48.07 -9.39 16.57
CA PHE A 871 49.33 -9.49 15.84
C PHE A 871 50.06 -8.14 15.82
N ILE A 872 51.22 -8.10 16.48
CA ILE A 872 52.11 -6.92 16.47
C ILE A 872 53.15 -7.06 15.34
N LYS A 873 53.90 -8.16 15.41
CA LYS A 873 54.98 -8.55 14.48
C LYS A 873 55.34 -10.00 14.76
N SER A 874 56.05 -10.63 13.82
CA SER A 874 56.42 -12.05 13.95
C SER A 874 57.16 -12.36 15.27
N GLY A 875 56.71 -13.40 15.98
CA GLY A 875 57.35 -13.91 17.20
C GLY A 875 57.21 -13.01 18.45
N ASN A 876 56.31 -12.02 18.45
CA ASN A 876 56.14 -11.10 19.57
C ASN A 876 55.36 -11.75 20.73
N ALA A 877 55.75 -11.44 21.97
CA ALA A 877 55.03 -11.86 23.16
C ALA A 877 53.62 -11.24 23.31
N GLY A 878 53.33 -10.11 22.66
CA GLY A 878 51.97 -9.57 22.64
C GLY A 878 51.02 -10.30 21.67
N ASN A 879 51.52 -11.27 20.89
CA ASN A 879 50.69 -12.05 19.98
C ASN A 879 49.89 -13.14 20.73
N GLY A 880 48.69 -13.43 20.21
CA GLY A 880 47.83 -14.52 20.69
C GLY A 880 46.36 -14.11 20.89
N LEU A 881 45.62 -15.00 21.53
CA LEU A 881 44.16 -15.01 21.58
C LEU A 881 43.59 -14.32 22.82
N TYR A 882 42.58 -13.48 22.61
CA TYR A 882 41.70 -12.92 23.62
C TYR A 882 40.28 -13.45 23.44
N ALA A 883 39.56 -13.63 24.53
CA ALA A 883 38.16 -14.04 24.54
C ALA A 883 37.29 -12.92 25.12
N TYR A 884 36.08 -12.81 24.59
CA TYR A 884 35.06 -11.88 25.01
C TYR A 884 33.78 -12.65 25.30
N ASP A 885 33.08 -12.27 26.37
CA ASP A 885 31.74 -12.77 26.61
C ASP A 885 30.71 -12.15 25.63
N GLN A 886 29.47 -12.63 25.73
CA GLN A 886 28.33 -12.19 24.92
C GLN A 886 27.91 -10.74 25.19
N THR A 887 28.45 -10.12 26.25
CA THR A 887 28.25 -8.68 26.55
C THR A 887 29.35 -7.80 25.92
N TYR A 888 30.26 -8.42 25.16
CA TYR A 888 31.42 -7.79 24.55
C TYR A 888 32.47 -7.32 25.56
N THR A 889 32.54 -7.97 26.73
CA THR A 889 33.55 -7.71 27.75
C THR A 889 34.72 -8.69 27.61
N ARG A 890 35.95 -8.18 27.56
CA ARG A 890 37.17 -9.00 27.45
C ARG A 890 37.41 -9.81 28.74
N LEU A 891 37.62 -11.11 28.59
CA LEU A 891 37.75 -12.07 29.69
C LEU A 891 39.17 -12.23 30.22
N ASN A 892 40.18 -12.08 29.36
CA ASN A 892 41.60 -12.24 29.72
C ASN A 892 42.39 -10.94 29.50
N SER A 893 43.33 -10.67 30.40
CA SER A 893 44.21 -9.48 30.34
C SER A 893 45.49 -9.72 29.54
N THR A 894 45.93 -10.98 29.42
CA THR A 894 47.10 -11.42 28.64
C THR A 894 46.69 -12.45 27.58
N PRO A 895 47.34 -12.47 26.40
CA PRO A 895 46.91 -13.33 25.31
C PRO A 895 47.25 -14.81 25.56
N TYR A 896 46.32 -15.71 25.23
CA TYR A 896 46.58 -17.15 25.18
C TYR A 896 47.31 -17.51 23.89
N ARG A 897 48.42 -18.27 23.97
CA ARG A 897 49.26 -18.55 22.80
C ARG A 897 49.26 -20.00 22.35
N GLY A 898 48.94 -20.94 23.23
CA GLY A 898 48.98 -22.38 22.94
C GLY A 898 50.37 -22.98 22.69
N TYR A 899 51.36 -22.18 22.30
CA TYR A 899 52.74 -22.60 22.08
C TYR A 899 53.72 -21.41 22.26
N PRO A 900 55.03 -21.67 22.48
CA PRO A 900 56.02 -20.62 22.62
C PRO A 900 56.21 -19.81 21.32
N ASN A 901 56.26 -18.48 21.43
CA ASN A 901 56.54 -17.53 20.35
C ASN A 901 55.72 -17.75 19.06
N PRO A 902 54.38 -17.61 19.11
CA PRO A 902 53.57 -17.67 17.90
C PRO A 902 54.07 -16.68 16.84
N GLY A 903 54.14 -17.16 15.60
CA GLY A 903 54.59 -16.39 14.45
C GLY A 903 53.66 -15.21 14.22
N THR A 904 52.49 -15.47 13.67
CA THR A 904 51.54 -14.46 13.20
C THR A 904 50.23 -14.44 13.97
N THR A 905 49.69 -15.58 14.43
CA THR A 905 48.35 -15.68 15.04
C THR A 905 47.33 -14.81 14.27
N TYR A 906 47.09 -15.18 13.01
CA TYR A 906 46.45 -14.31 12.04
C TYR A 906 44.92 -14.46 12.09
N ARG A 907 44.25 -14.54 10.93
CA ARG A 907 42.79 -14.72 10.79
C ARG A 907 42.24 -15.90 11.58
N ILE A 908 40.99 -15.78 12.03
CA ILE A 908 40.36 -16.81 12.86
C ILE A 908 38.94 -17.12 12.42
N ALA A 909 38.51 -18.35 12.71
CA ALA A 909 37.14 -18.79 12.55
C ALA A 909 36.68 -19.55 13.80
N VAL A 910 35.38 -19.51 14.09
CA VAL A 910 34.79 -20.34 15.15
C VAL A 910 33.91 -21.40 14.49
N GLY A 911 34.23 -22.65 14.73
CA GLY A 911 33.48 -23.80 14.22
C GLY A 911 32.38 -24.26 15.18
N PRO A 912 31.70 -25.37 14.85
CA PRO A 912 30.74 -26.00 15.75
C PRO A 912 31.36 -26.31 17.12
N MET A 913 30.54 -26.33 18.16
CA MET A 913 30.97 -26.54 19.56
C MET A 913 31.93 -25.46 20.11
N GLY A 914 32.09 -24.34 19.40
CA GLY A 914 32.90 -23.20 19.84
C GLY A 914 34.40 -23.34 19.62
N LYS A 915 34.86 -24.40 18.95
CA LYS A 915 36.29 -24.59 18.67
C LYS A 915 36.82 -23.43 17.82
N VAL A 916 37.94 -22.83 18.26
CA VAL A 916 38.53 -21.66 17.61
C VAL A 916 39.65 -22.11 16.70
N TRP A 917 39.52 -21.84 15.40
CA TRP A 917 40.46 -22.19 14.35
C TRP A 917 41.30 -20.97 14.02
N ILE A 918 42.61 -21.08 14.15
CA ILE A 918 43.57 -20.00 14.08
C ILE A 918 44.52 -20.24 12.92
N ALA A 919 44.53 -19.32 11.96
CA ALA A 919 45.46 -19.33 10.86
C ALA A 919 46.87 -18.90 11.32
N GLU A 920 47.89 -19.66 10.93
CA GLU A 920 49.29 -19.34 11.15
C GLU A 920 50.01 -19.26 9.81
N TRP A 921 50.45 -18.04 9.47
CA TRP A 921 51.02 -17.70 8.17
C TRP A 921 52.55 -17.78 8.14
N ALA A 922 53.25 -17.77 9.29
CA ALA A 922 54.70 -17.88 9.29
C ALA A 922 55.16 -19.32 8.99
N ASP A 923 56.06 -19.52 8.03
CA ASP A 923 56.56 -20.85 7.59
C ASP A 923 57.00 -21.76 8.75
N ALA A 924 57.75 -21.21 9.71
CA ALA A 924 58.26 -21.95 10.87
C ALA A 924 57.16 -22.51 11.78
N ASN A 925 55.95 -21.94 11.72
CA ASN A 925 54.80 -22.30 12.54
C ASN A 925 53.54 -22.57 11.73
N SER A 926 53.60 -22.60 10.40
CA SER A 926 52.49 -22.65 9.45
C SER A 926 51.27 -23.55 9.78
N GLY A 927 50.15 -23.30 9.12
CA GLY A 927 48.97 -24.18 9.16
C GLY A 927 47.87 -23.64 10.04
N VAL A 928 47.07 -24.54 10.61
CA VAL A 928 45.85 -24.18 11.36
C VAL A 928 45.88 -24.78 12.74
N TYR A 929 45.79 -23.93 13.76
CA TYR A 929 45.74 -24.34 15.17
C TYR A 929 44.33 -24.25 15.71
N ILE A 930 43.96 -25.21 16.57
CA ILE A 930 42.63 -25.32 17.16
C ILE A 930 42.76 -25.11 18.67
N ALA A 931 42.12 -24.06 19.18
CA ALA A 931 42.01 -23.79 20.59
C ALA A 931 40.67 -24.28 21.14
N ASP A 932 40.70 -24.86 22.35
CA ASP A 932 39.51 -25.32 23.05
C ASP A 932 39.00 -24.21 23.99
N PRO A 933 37.84 -23.59 23.71
CA PRO A 933 37.30 -22.55 24.58
C PRO A 933 36.97 -23.03 25.99
N ALA A 934 36.85 -24.35 26.22
CA ALA A 934 36.67 -24.92 27.56
C ALA A 934 37.89 -24.70 28.47
N ASP A 935 39.09 -24.59 27.89
CA ASP A 935 40.32 -24.25 28.61
C ASP A 935 41.40 -23.72 27.65
N LEU A 936 41.43 -22.40 27.46
CA LEU A 936 42.37 -21.71 26.58
C LEU A 936 43.82 -21.69 27.11
N THR A 937 44.07 -22.19 28.33
CA THR A 937 45.44 -22.28 28.88
C THR A 937 46.22 -23.47 28.34
N LYS A 938 45.52 -24.46 27.75
CA LYS A 938 46.13 -25.67 27.20
C LYS A 938 46.81 -25.41 25.85
N PRO A 939 47.76 -26.27 25.44
CA PRO A 939 48.34 -26.19 24.11
C PRO A 939 47.29 -26.27 23.01
N PHE A 940 47.49 -25.50 21.94
CA PHE A 940 46.60 -25.55 20.78
C PHE A 940 46.95 -26.75 19.91
N THR A 941 45.93 -27.39 19.33
CA THR A 941 46.09 -28.61 18.50
C THR A 941 46.37 -28.20 17.07
N GLN A 942 47.42 -28.74 16.44
CA GLN A 942 47.69 -28.52 15.03
C GLN A 942 46.75 -29.41 14.19
N PHE A 943 46.02 -28.80 13.26
CA PHE A 943 45.08 -29.52 12.39
C PHE A 943 45.79 -30.38 11.35
N PHE A 944 46.89 -29.91 10.77
CA PHE A 944 47.61 -30.66 9.74
C PHE A 944 48.59 -31.66 10.35
N VAL A 945 48.45 -32.93 9.95
CA VAL A 945 49.35 -34.02 10.34
C VAL A 945 50.27 -34.36 9.18
N GLY A 946 51.58 -34.33 9.43
CA GLY A 946 52.60 -34.62 8.43
C GLY A 946 53.95 -34.01 8.79
N THR A 947 54.90 -34.08 7.85
CA THR A 947 56.18 -33.39 7.95
C THR A 947 56.07 -32.02 7.30
N ARG A 948 56.39 -30.97 8.07
CA ARG A 948 56.49 -29.59 7.60
C ARG A 948 57.88 -29.31 7.06
N ASP A 949 57.97 -28.75 5.86
CA ASP A 949 59.24 -28.30 5.29
C ASP A 949 59.59 -26.85 5.67
N GLY A 950 60.68 -26.32 5.08
CA GLY A 950 61.18 -24.97 5.37
C GLY A 950 60.31 -23.85 4.80
N ASP A 951 59.47 -24.15 3.81
CA ASP A 951 58.52 -23.22 3.21
C ASP A 951 57.14 -23.33 3.88
N GLY A 952 57.03 -24.13 4.95
CA GLY A 952 55.80 -24.28 5.73
C GLY A 952 54.80 -25.28 5.13
N LEU A 953 55.12 -26.01 4.06
CA LEU A 953 54.25 -27.02 3.45
C LEU A 953 54.27 -28.31 4.27
N PHE A 954 53.09 -28.84 4.56
CA PHE A 954 52.90 -30.16 5.16
C PHE A 954 52.75 -31.24 4.10
N THR A 955 53.58 -32.27 4.21
CA THR A 955 53.45 -33.48 3.41
C THR A 955 53.24 -34.71 4.29
N ASN A 956 52.32 -35.58 3.89
CA ASN A 956 52.11 -36.88 4.52
C ASN A 956 51.95 -37.93 3.42
N ASP A 957 52.77 -38.98 3.45
CA ASP A 957 52.82 -40.04 2.42
C ASP A 957 52.85 -39.50 0.97
N GLY A 958 53.58 -38.41 0.75
CA GLY A 958 53.72 -37.75 -0.55
C GLY A 958 52.55 -36.85 -0.97
N ALA A 959 51.45 -36.82 -0.22
CA ALA A 959 50.34 -35.89 -0.44
C ALA A 959 50.61 -34.53 0.25
N LYS A 960 50.30 -33.43 -0.44
CA LYS A 960 50.26 -32.09 0.15
C LYS A 960 49.02 -31.96 1.04
N VAL A 961 49.21 -31.76 2.33
CA VAL A 961 48.14 -31.76 3.34
C VAL A 961 47.61 -30.35 3.61
N GLY A 962 48.50 -29.37 3.68
CA GLY A 962 48.22 -27.95 3.98
C GLY A 962 49.53 -27.15 4.05
N SER A 963 49.50 -25.82 4.21
CA SER A 963 50.73 -25.00 4.23
C SER A 963 50.58 -23.70 5.05
N SER A 964 51.49 -22.72 4.85
CA SER A 964 51.37 -21.37 5.41
C SER A 964 50.00 -20.77 5.10
N THR A 965 49.26 -20.43 6.16
CA THR A 965 47.83 -20.16 6.10
C THR A 965 47.52 -18.69 6.46
N PRO A 966 47.17 -17.85 5.48
CA PRO A 966 46.70 -16.47 5.71
C PRO A 966 45.21 -16.36 6.05
N GLY A 967 44.40 -17.41 5.84
CA GLY A 967 42.95 -17.34 6.03
C GLY A 967 42.30 -18.69 6.31
N VAL A 968 41.35 -18.69 7.24
CA VAL A 968 40.57 -19.87 7.62
C VAL A 968 39.09 -19.50 7.80
N ALA A 969 38.19 -20.39 7.37
CA ALA A 969 36.77 -20.30 7.63
C ALA A 969 36.17 -21.67 7.95
N VAL A 970 35.08 -21.70 8.70
CA VAL A 970 34.32 -22.92 8.97
C VAL A 970 32.86 -22.70 8.54
N GLY A 971 32.27 -23.68 7.86
CA GLY A 971 30.88 -23.63 7.43
C GLY A 971 30.20 -24.99 7.50
N GLY A 972 28.86 -25.00 7.56
CA GLY A 972 28.04 -26.21 7.69
C GLY A 972 27.96 -26.76 9.12
N THR A 973 27.05 -27.70 9.33
CA THR A 973 26.79 -28.35 10.63
C THR A 973 26.78 -29.87 10.50
N GLY A 974 27.13 -30.58 11.56
CA GLY A 974 27.15 -32.04 11.58
C GLY A 974 28.02 -32.65 10.46
N ALA A 975 27.44 -33.60 9.71
CA ALA A 975 28.12 -34.27 8.60
C ALA A 975 28.54 -33.31 7.47
N ASP A 976 27.89 -32.15 7.35
CA ASP A 976 28.18 -31.16 6.31
C ASP A 976 29.26 -30.15 6.72
N THR A 977 29.81 -30.23 7.92
CA THR A 977 30.83 -29.28 8.39
C THR A 977 32.13 -29.38 7.60
N LYS A 978 32.60 -28.22 7.14
CA LYS A 978 33.79 -28.03 6.28
C LYS A 978 34.67 -26.92 6.83
N VAL A 979 35.97 -27.10 6.69
CA VAL A 979 36.98 -26.07 6.95
C VAL A 979 37.55 -25.63 5.61
N TYR A 980 37.60 -24.32 5.38
CA TYR A 980 38.15 -23.67 4.19
C TYR A 980 39.45 -22.99 4.59
N VAL A 981 40.53 -23.26 3.87
CA VAL A 981 41.86 -22.77 4.21
C VAL A 981 42.51 -22.21 2.95
N ALA A 982 42.87 -20.93 2.97
CA ALA A 982 43.76 -20.36 1.97
C ALA A 982 45.18 -20.86 2.26
N ASN A 983 45.82 -21.55 1.30
CA ASN A 983 47.16 -22.12 1.49
C ASN A 983 48.13 -21.46 0.50
N GLU A 984 49.10 -20.69 1.00
CA GLU A 984 50.02 -19.90 0.17
C GLU A 984 50.88 -20.80 -0.73
N ASP A 985 51.57 -21.77 -0.11
CA ASP A 985 52.51 -22.70 -0.77
C ASP A 985 51.81 -23.84 -1.53
N MET A 986 50.48 -23.78 -1.59
CA MET A 986 49.64 -24.60 -2.47
C MET A 986 48.99 -23.77 -3.58
N GLY A 987 49.63 -22.67 -3.97
CA GLY A 987 49.24 -21.85 -5.12
C GLY A 987 48.21 -20.77 -4.82
N ASN A 988 47.98 -20.43 -3.55
CA ASN A 988 46.94 -19.51 -3.07
C ASN A 988 45.50 -19.96 -3.33
N ASP A 989 45.30 -21.24 -3.66
CA ASP A 989 43.97 -21.82 -3.77
C ASP A 989 43.33 -22.02 -2.38
N VAL A 990 42.00 -22.02 -2.35
CA VAL A 990 41.26 -22.33 -1.12
C VAL A 990 41.02 -23.83 -1.07
N ALA A 991 41.77 -24.52 -0.20
CA ALA A 991 41.61 -25.93 0.08
C ALA A 991 40.42 -26.15 1.03
N VAL A 992 39.60 -27.17 0.75
CA VAL A 992 38.42 -27.50 1.55
C VAL A 992 38.55 -28.88 2.17
N TYR A 993 38.32 -28.96 3.48
CA TYR A 993 38.44 -30.16 4.30
C TYR A 993 37.07 -30.52 4.87
N GLN A 994 36.50 -31.64 4.43
CA GLN A 994 35.23 -32.14 4.96
C GLN A 994 35.48 -32.84 6.29
N ILE A 995 35.28 -32.12 7.39
CA ILE A 995 35.55 -32.63 8.74
C ILE A 995 34.35 -33.35 9.36
N GLY A 996 33.14 -33.06 8.88
CA GLY A 996 31.92 -33.76 9.27
C GLY A 996 31.93 -35.22 8.83
N GLN A 997 31.63 -36.11 9.77
CA GLN A 997 31.46 -37.55 9.53
C GLN A 997 29.96 -37.89 9.39
N ALA A 998 29.66 -39.04 8.80
CA ALA A 998 28.28 -39.49 8.56
C ALA A 998 27.45 -39.65 9.85
N ASP A 999 28.11 -39.90 10.99
CA ASP A 999 27.49 -39.97 12.32
C ASP A 999 27.32 -38.61 13.01
N GLY A 1000 27.74 -37.52 12.35
CA GLY A 1000 27.71 -36.16 12.87
C GLY A 1000 28.92 -35.77 13.73
N SER A 1001 29.86 -36.68 13.97
CA SER A 1001 31.13 -36.37 14.65
C SER A 1001 32.04 -35.52 13.76
N LEU A 1002 32.98 -34.80 14.37
CA LEU A 1002 33.94 -33.93 13.68
C LEU A 1002 35.35 -34.44 13.89
N VAL A 1003 36.18 -34.42 12.83
CA VAL A 1003 37.62 -34.64 12.95
C VAL A 1003 38.38 -33.33 13.16
N TYR A 1004 39.38 -33.36 14.03
CA TYR A 1004 40.20 -32.19 14.40
C TYR A 1004 41.68 -32.34 14.00
N GLU A 1005 41.98 -33.38 13.24
CA GLU A 1005 43.29 -33.63 12.63
C GLU A 1005 43.06 -34.12 11.19
N TRP A 1006 43.93 -33.71 10.27
CA TRP A 1006 43.84 -34.04 8.86
C TRP A 1006 45.22 -34.45 8.33
N ASN A 1007 45.31 -35.66 7.77
CA ASN A 1007 46.57 -36.31 7.40
C ASN A 1007 46.64 -36.71 5.92
N LYS A 1008 45.77 -36.14 5.08
CA LYS A 1008 45.66 -36.48 3.65
C LYS A 1008 45.43 -35.20 2.83
N ALA A 1009 45.40 -35.34 1.51
CA ALA A 1009 45.09 -34.21 0.63
C ALA A 1009 43.74 -33.55 1.00
N PRO A 1010 43.55 -32.26 0.66
CA PRO A 1010 42.25 -31.60 0.77
C PRO A 1010 41.15 -32.42 0.12
N SER A 1011 39.92 -32.31 0.64
CA SER A 1011 38.77 -33.01 0.03
C SER A 1011 38.50 -32.51 -1.39
N TYR A 1012 38.74 -31.21 -1.63
CA TYR A 1012 38.81 -30.56 -2.93
C TYR A 1012 39.48 -29.19 -2.77
N SER A 1013 39.85 -28.54 -3.88
CA SER A 1013 40.43 -27.20 -3.89
C SER A 1013 39.66 -26.29 -4.84
N LEU A 1014 39.46 -25.04 -4.44
CA LEU A 1014 38.84 -24.00 -5.24
C LEU A 1014 39.94 -23.18 -5.90
N ALA A 1015 40.04 -23.28 -7.23
CA ALA A 1015 41.15 -22.76 -8.04
C ALA A 1015 41.11 -21.22 -8.24
N VAL A 1016 41.24 -20.46 -7.14
CA VAL A 1016 41.14 -19.00 -7.11
C VAL A 1016 42.50 -18.29 -7.00
N GLY A 1017 43.59 -19.01 -6.78
CA GLY A 1017 44.91 -18.45 -6.49
C GLY A 1017 45.44 -17.51 -7.57
N LYS A 1018 45.09 -17.76 -8.85
CA LYS A 1018 45.42 -16.87 -9.98
C LYS A 1018 44.83 -15.45 -9.86
N TYR A 1019 43.76 -15.28 -9.08
CA TYR A 1019 43.13 -13.99 -8.80
C TYR A 1019 43.66 -13.38 -7.49
N LEU A 1020 44.11 -14.19 -6.52
CA LEU A 1020 44.46 -13.80 -5.16
C LEU A 1020 45.98 -13.57 -4.97
N LEU A 1021 46.56 -12.73 -5.83
CA LEU A 1021 48.03 -12.54 -5.90
C LEU A 1021 48.66 -11.82 -4.71
N ASN A 1022 47.90 -11.14 -3.84
CA ASN A 1022 48.46 -10.45 -2.68
C ASN A 1022 48.76 -11.39 -1.50
N THR A 1023 48.32 -12.65 -1.57
CA THR A 1023 48.45 -13.74 -0.58
C THR A 1023 47.87 -13.47 0.82
N ASP A 1024 47.68 -12.21 1.23
CA ASP A 1024 46.90 -11.78 2.38
C ASP A 1024 45.38 -11.98 2.12
N ILE A 1025 44.90 -13.21 2.32
CA ILE A 1025 43.59 -13.70 1.89
C ILE A 1025 42.63 -13.94 3.07
N ALA A 1026 41.43 -13.35 2.99
CA ALA A 1026 40.29 -13.67 3.85
C ALA A 1026 39.32 -14.60 3.11
N VAL A 1027 38.71 -15.54 3.85
CA VAL A 1027 37.79 -16.53 3.29
C VAL A 1027 36.52 -16.58 4.14
N ALA A 1028 35.37 -16.81 3.51
CA ALA A 1028 34.13 -17.17 4.18
C ALA A 1028 33.43 -18.30 3.40
N ALA A 1029 32.74 -19.20 4.10
CA ALA A 1029 32.08 -20.34 3.49
C ALA A 1029 30.88 -19.93 2.60
N GLY A 1030 30.76 -20.53 1.41
CA GLY A 1030 29.62 -20.38 0.49
C GLY A 1030 28.48 -21.36 0.79
N LYS A 1031 27.31 -21.11 0.19
CA LYS A 1031 26.07 -21.87 0.48
C LYS A 1031 26.02 -23.24 -0.21
N ASP A 1032 26.83 -23.43 -1.24
CA ASP A 1032 26.87 -24.60 -2.13
C ASP A 1032 28.15 -25.45 -1.93
N GLY A 1033 28.94 -25.15 -0.89
CA GLY A 1033 30.28 -25.72 -0.72
C GLY A 1033 31.38 -24.96 -1.46
N GLY A 1034 31.05 -23.83 -2.10
CA GLY A 1034 31.98 -22.82 -2.59
C GLY A 1034 32.48 -21.88 -1.48
N ALA A 1035 33.05 -20.74 -1.86
CA ALA A 1035 33.61 -19.77 -0.93
C ALA A 1035 33.56 -18.33 -1.44
N TRP A 1036 33.37 -17.40 -0.52
CA TRP A 1036 33.73 -16.00 -0.70
C TRP A 1036 35.20 -15.81 -0.38
N CYS A 1037 35.91 -15.09 -1.24
CA CYS A 1037 37.34 -14.80 -1.04
C CYS A 1037 37.60 -13.31 -1.23
N SER A 1038 38.39 -12.73 -0.34
CA SER A 1038 38.86 -11.36 -0.40
C SER A 1038 40.37 -11.34 -0.19
N GLN A 1039 41.04 -10.32 -0.70
CA GLN A 1039 42.47 -10.11 -0.46
C GLN A 1039 42.74 -8.64 -0.14
N ARG A 1040 43.87 -8.35 0.49
CA ARG A 1040 44.25 -6.97 0.81
C ARG A 1040 44.59 -6.15 -0.44
N ARG A 1041 43.81 -5.13 -0.76
CA ARG A 1041 44.03 -4.24 -1.92
C ARG A 1041 44.00 -2.76 -1.55
N GLY A 1042 44.92 -2.00 -2.15
CA GLY A 1042 44.96 -0.55 -2.03
C GLY A 1042 43.82 0.15 -2.79
N GLN A 1043 43.64 1.45 -2.57
CA GLN A 1043 42.61 2.24 -3.26
C GLN A 1043 42.88 2.28 -4.77
N GLY A 1044 41.85 2.07 -5.57
CA GLY A 1044 41.93 2.02 -7.04
C GLY A 1044 42.49 0.71 -7.60
N ASN A 1045 42.78 -0.28 -6.75
CA ASN A 1045 43.42 -1.52 -7.18
C ASN A 1045 42.45 -2.71 -7.37
N ASN A 1046 41.14 -2.52 -7.22
CA ASN A 1046 40.16 -3.56 -7.53
C ASN A 1046 40.02 -3.76 -9.06
N THR A 1047 40.62 -4.82 -9.62
CA THR A 1047 40.66 -5.07 -11.07
C THR A 1047 40.24 -6.50 -11.41
N LYS A 1048 39.81 -6.74 -12.66
CA LYS A 1048 39.37 -8.08 -13.11
C LYS A 1048 40.36 -9.21 -12.80
N ASN A 1049 41.66 -8.97 -13.00
CA ASN A 1049 42.71 -9.97 -12.83
C ASN A 1049 43.15 -10.13 -11.37
N VAL A 1050 43.01 -9.07 -10.58
CA VAL A 1050 43.31 -9.09 -9.16
C VAL A 1050 42.14 -8.36 -8.50
N PRO A 1051 41.07 -9.05 -8.11
CA PRO A 1051 39.90 -8.40 -7.53
C PRO A 1051 40.03 -8.21 -6.03
N SER A 1052 39.22 -7.32 -5.47
CA SER A 1052 39.09 -7.17 -4.01
C SER A 1052 38.25 -8.27 -3.37
N LEU A 1053 37.17 -8.69 -4.04
CA LEU A 1053 36.22 -9.70 -3.56
C LEU A 1053 35.76 -10.58 -4.73
N LEU A 1054 35.63 -11.88 -4.50
CA LEU A 1054 35.06 -12.83 -5.45
C LEU A 1054 34.20 -13.90 -4.74
N TYR A 1055 33.31 -14.52 -5.49
CA TYR A 1055 32.65 -15.76 -5.10
C TYR A 1055 33.03 -16.86 -6.08
N VAL A 1056 33.40 -18.02 -5.54
CA VAL A 1056 33.70 -19.24 -6.30
C VAL A 1056 32.76 -20.35 -5.86
N THR A 1057 32.15 -21.04 -6.79
CA THR A 1057 31.25 -22.17 -6.52
C THR A 1057 32.06 -23.42 -6.17
N ARG A 1058 31.39 -24.45 -5.66
CA ARG A 1058 32.03 -25.74 -5.33
C ARG A 1058 32.79 -26.36 -6.52
N ASP A 1059 32.28 -26.19 -7.72
CA ASP A 1059 32.89 -26.73 -8.95
C ASP A 1059 34.08 -25.90 -9.45
N GLY A 1060 34.45 -24.82 -8.73
CA GLY A 1060 35.59 -23.96 -9.05
C GLY A 1060 35.26 -22.82 -10.01
N ASN A 1061 33.98 -22.57 -10.31
CA ASN A 1061 33.58 -21.47 -11.19
C ASN A 1061 33.49 -20.16 -10.40
N VAL A 1062 34.19 -19.13 -10.85
CA VAL A 1062 34.05 -17.77 -10.29
C VAL A 1062 32.79 -17.14 -10.88
N THR A 1063 31.72 -17.07 -10.11
CA THR A 1063 30.42 -16.51 -10.54
C THR A 1063 30.22 -15.06 -10.11
N PHE A 1064 31.11 -14.52 -9.28
CA PHE A 1064 31.18 -13.09 -8.97
C PHE A 1064 32.63 -12.62 -8.85
N ASN A 1065 32.92 -11.46 -9.45
CA ASN A 1065 34.23 -10.82 -9.45
C ASN A 1065 34.06 -9.30 -9.31
N SER A 1066 34.52 -8.72 -8.20
CA SER A 1066 34.37 -7.28 -7.92
C SER A 1066 35.14 -6.37 -8.88
N GLY A 1067 36.09 -6.92 -9.63
CA GLY A 1067 36.92 -6.19 -10.60
C GLY A 1067 36.28 -6.05 -11.99
N GLU A 1068 35.05 -6.54 -12.17
CA GLU A 1068 34.33 -6.54 -13.44
C GLU A 1068 33.10 -5.62 -13.42
N GLY A 1069 32.66 -5.21 -14.62
CA GLY A 1069 31.50 -4.33 -14.79
C GLY A 1069 31.67 -2.97 -14.10
N ASP A 1070 30.57 -2.46 -13.52
CA ASP A 1070 30.55 -1.19 -12.79
C ASP A 1070 30.97 -1.33 -11.32
N PHE A 1071 31.22 -2.55 -10.85
CA PHE A 1071 31.54 -2.81 -9.44
C PHE A 1071 32.81 -2.10 -8.93
N PRO A 1072 33.87 -1.88 -9.75
CA PRO A 1072 35.01 -1.04 -9.36
C PRO A 1072 34.65 0.41 -8.98
N LEU A 1073 33.49 0.94 -9.41
CA LEU A 1073 32.98 2.25 -8.98
C LEU A 1073 32.35 2.21 -7.59
N LEU A 1074 31.88 1.03 -7.17
CA LEU A 1074 31.23 0.80 -5.87
C LEU A 1074 32.23 0.39 -4.78
N LEU A 1075 33.27 -0.33 -5.18
CA LEU A 1075 34.34 -0.84 -4.32
C LEU A 1075 35.71 -0.53 -4.93
N THR A 1076 36.44 0.37 -4.30
CA THR A 1076 37.74 0.87 -4.77
C THR A 1076 38.93 0.05 -4.28
N GLY A 1077 38.76 -0.75 -3.23
CA GLY A 1077 39.80 -1.60 -2.67
C GLY A 1077 39.44 -2.11 -1.26
N THR A 1078 40.18 -3.09 -0.77
CA THR A 1078 39.94 -3.80 0.50
C THR A 1078 41.17 -3.65 1.41
N GLY A 1079 41.27 -2.56 2.18
CA GLY A 1079 42.52 -2.10 2.82
C GLY A 1079 43.25 -3.10 3.72
N GLY A 1080 42.54 -4.09 4.27
CA GLY A 1080 43.10 -5.23 5.01
C GLY A 1080 42.47 -6.59 4.64
N GLY A 1081 41.74 -6.66 3.53
CA GLY A 1081 41.03 -7.88 3.11
C GLY A 1081 39.76 -8.22 3.90
N GLY A 1082 39.44 -7.48 4.97
CA GLY A 1082 38.29 -7.74 5.84
C GLY A 1082 36.94 -7.61 5.12
N PHE A 1083 36.12 -8.65 5.26
CA PHE A 1083 34.73 -8.68 4.82
C PHE A 1083 33.93 -9.65 5.69
N ALA A 1084 32.61 -9.53 5.71
CA ALA A 1084 31.69 -10.40 6.43
C ALA A 1084 30.53 -10.80 5.53
N VAL A 1085 30.01 -12.02 5.73
CA VAL A 1085 28.82 -12.55 5.05
C VAL A 1085 27.82 -12.98 6.11
N SER A 1086 26.56 -12.58 5.96
CA SER A 1086 25.49 -13.02 6.86
C SER A 1086 25.25 -14.52 6.75
N ALA A 1087 24.70 -15.14 7.80
CA ALA A 1087 24.52 -16.60 7.83
C ALA A 1087 23.62 -17.13 6.70
N ASP A 1088 22.62 -16.35 6.31
CA ASP A 1088 21.70 -16.61 5.18
C ASP A 1088 22.27 -16.19 3.81
N GLN A 1089 23.47 -15.60 3.78
CA GLN A 1089 24.15 -15.05 2.60
C GLN A 1089 23.33 -14.01 1.83
N SER A 1090 22.48 -13.26 2.51
CA SER A 1090 21.70 -12.14 1.95
C SER A 1090 22.40 -10.78 2.12
N LEU A 1091 23.45 -10.69 2.92
CA LEU A 1091 24.17 -9.46 3.21
C LEU A 1091 25.69 -9.69 3.21
N VAL A 1092 26.43 -8.78 2.57
CA VAL A 1092 27.89 -8.75 2.58
C VAL A 1092 28.36 -7.37 3.03
N ALA A 1093 29.26 -7.32 4.00
CA ALA A 1093 29.95 -6.11 4.43
C ALA A 1093 31.43 -6.18 4.00
N VAL A 1094 31.96 -5.12 3.41
CA VAL A 1094 33.35 -5.07 2.91
C VAL A 1094 34.06 -3.85 3.46
N GLY A 1095 35.24 -4.04 4.06
CA GLY A 1095 36.07 -2.96 4.58
C GLY A 1095 36.98 -2.35 3.51
N GLU A 1096 36.73 -1.10 3.15
CA GLU A 1096 37.62 -0.27 2.34
C GLU A 1096 38.68 0.44 3.20
N LEU A 1097 39.58 1.17 2.53
CA LEU A 1097 40.51 2.09 3.18
C LEU A 1097 39.79 3.23 3.92
N LYS A 1098 40.53 3.90 4.80
CA LYS A 1098 40.02 4.98 5.70
C LYS A 1098 38.90 4.50 6.65
N GLY A 1099 38.79 3.18 6.85
CA GLY A 1099 37.79 2.57 7.73
C GLY A 1099 36.37 2.59 7.17
N ILE A 1100 36.17 2.82 5.88
CA ILE A 1100 34.83 2.82 5.29
C ILE A 1100 34.34 1.38 5.15
N VAL A 1101 33.16 1.07 5.69
CA VAL A 1101 32.48 -0.21 5.48
C VAL A 1101 31.40 -0.02 4.43
N LYS A 1102 31.45 -0.82 3.37
CA LYS A 1102 30.41 -0.91 2.32
C LYS A 1102 29.49 -2.07 2.66
N LEU A 1103 28.17 -1.83 2.63
CA LEU A 1103 27.15 -2.84 2.84
C LEU A 1103 26.46 -3.16 1.50
N PHE A 1104 26.37 -4.44 1.17
CA PHE A 1104 25.73 -4.93 -0.06
C PHE A 1104 24.65 -5.95 0.30
N SER A 1105 23.44 -5.73 -0.22
CA SER A 1105 22.43 -6.79 -0.27
C SER A 1105 22.81 -7.78 -1.38
N VAL A 1106 22.53 -9.06 -1.14
CA VAL A 1106 22.83 -10.16 -2.06
C VAL A 1106 21.54 -10.86 -2.44
N THR A 1107 21.31 -10.97 -3.74
CA THR A 1107 20.27 -11.84 -4.31
C THR A 1107 20.94 -12.93 -5.13
N TRP A 1108 20.32 -14.10 -5.20
CA TRP A 1108 20.91 -15.26 -5.85
C TRP A 1108 20.04 -15.76 -7.00
N ALA A 1109 20.64 -15.95 -8.17
CA ALA A 1109 20.07 -16.73 -9.27
C ALA A 1109 20.86 -18.03 -9.38
N GLY A 1110 20.37 -19.10 -8.76
CA GLY A 1110 21.15 -20.33 -8.59
C GLY A 1110 22.39 -20.08 -7.70
N ASP A 1111 23.58 -20.30 -8.27
CA ASP A 1111 24.91 -20.12 -7.68
C ASP A 1111 25.60 -18.79 -8.07
N VAL A 1112 24.86 -17.91 -8.76
CA VAL A 1112 25.34 -16.57 -9.16
C VAL A 1112 24.79 -15.50 -8.20
N PRO A 1113 25.63 -14.84 -7.39
CA PRO A 1113 25.19 -13.75 -6.54
C PRO A 1113 25.20 -12.41 -7.28
N THR A 1114 24.16 -11.60 -7.05
CA THR A 1114 24.08 -10.20 -7.49
C THR A 1114 24.12 -9.28 -6.27
N LEU A 1115 25.11 -8.40 -6.23
CA LEU A 1115 25.34 -7.47 -5.12
C LEU A 1115 24.81 -6.07 -5.46
N SER A 1116 23.98 -5.51 -4.59
CA SER A 1116 23.51 -4.12 -4.68
C SER A 1116 23.97 -3.33 -3.46
N LEU A 1117 24.69 -2.23 -3.68
CA LEU A 1117 25.16 -1.35 -2.60
C LEU A 1117 23.96 -0.77 -1.86
N ILE A 1118 23.84 -1.06 -0.57
CA ILE A 1118 22.79 -0.50 0.29
C ILE A 1118 23.28 0.70 1.11
N GLY A 1119 24.59 0.89 1.23
CA GLY A 1119 25.20 2.13 1.71
C GLY A 1119 26.56 1.89 2.34
N SER A 1120 27.08 2.90 3.02
CA SER A 1120 28.35 2.82 3.72
C SER A 1120 28.40 3.67 4.98
N PHE A 1121 29.21 3.24 5.94
CA PHE A 1121 29.51 4.03 7.13
C PHE A 1121 31.02 3.99 7.44
N GLN A 1122 31.51 4.98 8.19
CA GLN A 1122 32.89 4.98 8.64
C GLN A 1122 33.01 4.26 9.99
N SER A 1123 33.77 3.17 10.01
CA SER A 1123 34.18 2.48 11.22
C SER A 1123 35.28 3.25 11.93
N ASP A 1124 35.11 3.43 13.23
CA ASP A 1124 36.04 4.12 14.12
C ASP A 1124 37.03 3.18 14.82
N VAL A 1125 37.07 1.90 14.41
CA VAL A 1125 38.01 0.89 14.93
C VAL A 1125 39.13 0.51 13.95
N ALA A 1126 39.09 1.02 12.73
CA ALA A 1126 40.14 0.81 11.73
C ALA A 1126 41.52 1.23 12.28
N ASN A 1127 42.58 0.60 11.77
CA ASN A 1127 43.93 0.96 12.19
C ASN A 1127 44.35 2.35 11.68
N LYS A 1128 45.55 2.83 12.03
CA LYS A 1128 46.06 4.15 11.60
C LYS A 1128 46.10 4.35 10.08
N SER A 1129 46.23 3.27 9.31
CA SER A 1129 46.21 3.28 7.84
C SER A 1129 44.78 3.17 7.27
N GLY A 1130 43.77 3.08 8.13
CA GLY A 1130 42.37 2.93 7.76
C GLY A 1130 41.98 1.52 7.31
N ASN A 1131 42.69 0.49 7.77
CA ASN A 1131 42.43 -0.90 7.40
C ASN A 1131 41.52 -1.60 8.41
N LEU A 1132 40.64 -2.45 7.88
CA LEU A 1132 39.91 -3.50 8.59
C LEU A 1132 40.41 -4.85 8.08
N PHE A 1133 40.81 -5.73 8.99
CA PHE A 1133 41.57 -6.95 8.68
C PHE A 1133 40.69 -8.20 8.62
N GLU A 1134 39.67 -8.26 9.46
CA GLU A 1134 38.69 -9.33 9.51
C GLU A 1134 37.36 -8.78 10.02
N MET A 1135 36.24 -9.30 9.50
CA MET A 1135 34.91 -8.84 9.86
C MET A 1135 33.97 -10.05 9.94
N ASN A 1136 32.96 -9.98 10.80
CA ASN A 1136 32.02 -11.09 10.99
C ASN A 1136 30.64 -10.57 11.38
N PHE A 1137 29.57 -11.22 10.92
CA PHE A 1137 28.26 -11.05 11.54
C PHE A 1137 28.08 -12.02 12.71
N ASP A 1138 27.54 -11.56 13.83
CA ASP A 1138 27.02 -12.44 14.88
C ASP A 1138 25.71 -13.10 14.45
N TYR A 1139 25.13 -13.92 15.34
CA TYR A 1139 23.91 -14.67 15.06
C TYR A 1139 22.69 -13.79 14.76
N ALA A 1140 22.63 -12.57 15.31
CA ALA A 1140 21.55 -11.61 15.09
C ALA A 1140 21.83 -10.64 13.93
N GLY A 1141 23.02 -10.71 13.31
CA GLY A 1141 23.44 -9.78 12.27
C GLY A 1141 24.05 -8.48 12.80
N ASN A 1142 24.53 -8.40 14.04
CA ASN A 1142 25.46 -7.34 14.43
C ASN A 1142 26.81 -7.56 13.74
N LEU A 1143 27.39 -6.52 13.17
CA LEU A 1143 28.65 -6.55 12.44
C LEU A 1143 29.84 -6.30 13.38
N ILE A 1144 30.74 -7.26 13.45
CA ILE A 1144 32.00 -7.21 14.16
C ILE A 1144 33.09 -6.80 13.16
N CYS A 1145 33.89 -5.79 13.52
CA CYS A 1145 34.97 -5.25 12.73
C CYS A 1145 36.28 -5.30 13.53
N SER A 1146 37.31 -5.89 12.92
CA SER A 1146 38.66 -5.98 13.48
C SER A 1146 39.62 -5.01 12.78
N GLY A 1147 40.08 -4.00 13.51
CA GLY A 1147 41.10 -3.07 13.02
C GLY A 1147 42.30 -3.01 13.96
N ALA A 1148 42.52 -1.85 14.59
CA ALA A 1148 43.40 -1.74 15.77
C ALA A 1148 42.62 -1.87 17.09
N LYS A 1149 41.30 -1.95 16.99
CA LYS A 1149 40.35 -2.16 18.08
C LYS A 1149 39.25 -3.09 17.60
N LEU A 1150 38.54 -3.72 18.54
CA LEU A 1150 37.35 -4.52 18.25
C LEU A 1150 36.11 -3.62 18.30
N GLY A 1151 35.38 -3.52 17.20
CA GLY A 1151 34.12 -2.79 17.12
C GLY A 1151 32.98 -3.72 16.76
N VAL A 1152 31.86 -3.63 17.48
CA VAL A 1152 30.61 -4.34 17.19
C VAL A 1152 29.57 -3.28 16.86
N TYR A 1153 28.90 -3.41 15.72
CA TYR A 1153 27.96 -2.45 15.20
C TYR A 1153 26.62 -3.12 14.95
N SER A 1154 25.52 -2.53 15.43
CA SER A 1154 24.20 -2.96 14.98
C SER A 1154 23.97 -2.48 13.55
N ILE A 1155 23.45 -3.37 12.70
CA ILE A 1155 23.13 -3.05 11.31
C ILE A 1155 21.62 -2.86 11.19
N PRO A 1156 21.15 -1.81 10.50
CA PRO A 1156 19.73 -1.53 10.37
C PRO A 1156 18.90 -2.70 9.88
N THR A 1157 17.77 -2.92 10.55
CA THR A 1157 16.76 -3.91 10.18
C THR A 1157 15.38 -3.44 10.62
N ALA A 1158 14.41 -3.57 9.71
CA ALA A 1158 13.00 -3.32 10.01
C ALA A 1158 12.39 -4.46 10.84
N GLU A 1159 13.01 -5.64 10.82
CA GLU A 1159 12.57 -6.83 11.53
C GLU A 1159 13.69 -7.33 12.45
N ASN A 1160 13.89 -6.65 13.59
CA ASN A 1160 14.84 -7.08 14.63
C ASN A 1160 14.31 -8.30 15.40
N LEU A 1161 14.18 -9.44 14.69
CA LEU A 1161 13.57 -10.68 15.15
C LEU A 1161 14.58 -11.82 15.00
N THR A 1162 14.85 -12.52 16.10
CA THR A 1162 15.79 -13.66 16.10
C THR A 1162 15.16 -14.85 16.80
N THR A 1163 15.35 -16.05 16.25
CA THR A 1163 15.01 -17.33 16.90
C THR A 1163 16.29 -18.06 17.25
N THR A 1164 16.61 -18.15 18.54
CA THR A 1164 17.76 -18.94 19.03
C THR A 1164 17.26 -20.32 19.47
N PRO A 1165 17.64 -21.42 18.80
CA PRO A 1165 17.33 -22.76 19.28
C PRO A 1165 18.19 -23.13 20.50
N ALA A 1166 17.64 -23.91 21.43
CA ALA A 1166 18.44 -24.58 22.44
C ALA A 1166 19.24 -25.72 21.82
N ARG A 1167 20.29 -26.16 22.51
CA ARG A 1167 21.09 -27.34 22.09
C ARG A 1167 20.20 -28.55 21.95
N LYS A 1168 20.44 -29.40 20.94
CA LYS A 1168 19.68 -30.63 20.71
C LYS A 1168 19.66 -31.61 21.90
N ALA A 1169 20.63 -31.52 22.80
CA ALA A 1169 20.66 -32.33 24.03
C ALA A 1169 19.65 -31.86 25.10
N LEU A 1170 19.09 -30.65 24.97
CA LEU A 1170 18.17 -30.03 25.93
C LEU A 1170 16.71 -30.27 25.51
N THR A 1171 16.34 -31.52 25.28
CA THR A 1171 14.97 -31.87 24.87
C THR A 1171 13.98 -31.78 26.03
N VAL A 1172 12.73 -31.44 25.70
CA VAL A 1172 11.59 -31.46 26.61
C VAL A 1172 10.71 -32.65 26.25
N VAL A 1173 10.35 -33.48 27.23
CA VAL A 1173 9.41 -34.58 27.00
C VAL A 1173 8.06 -34.19 27.57
N LYS A 1174 7.04 -34.17 26.70
CA LYS A 1174 5.65 -34.00 27.10
C LYS A 1174 5.17 -35.32 27.71
N THR A 1175 4.86 -35.34 29.00
CA THR A 1175 4.48 -36.56 29.72
C THR A 1175 2.98 -36.70 29.96
N ALA A 1176 2.21 -35.61 29.83
CA ALA A 1176 0.76 -35.60 30.00
C ALA A 1176 0.07 -34.68 29.00
N ASN A 1177 -1.04 -35.12 28.40
CA ASN A 1177 -1.90 -34.28 27.57
C ASN A 1177 -2.56 -33.20 28.43
N ALA A 1178 -2.69 -31.99 27.88
CA ALA A 1178 -3.44 -30.94 28.54
C ALA A 1178 -4.89 -31.41 28.76
N THR A 1179 -5.46 -31.13 29.94
CA THR A 1179 -6.88 -31.37 30.19
C THR A 1179 -7.70 -30.38 29.36
N ALA A 1180 -8.32 -30.86 28.28
CA ALA A 1180 -9.09 -30.03 27.35
C ALA A 1180 -10.19 -29.21 28.06
N VAL A 1181 -10.44 -28.01 27.55
CA VAL A 1181 -11.62 -27.21 27.92
C VAL A 1181 -12.79 -27.67 27.06
N GLU A 1182 -13.63 -28.55 27.61
CA GLU A 1182 -14.93 -28.82 27.01
C GLU A 1182 -15.94 -27.74 27.44
N ASN A 1183 -16.47 -27.01 26.45
CA ASN A 1183 -17.60 -26.09 26.50
C ASN A 1183 -17.47 -24.83 27.40
N VAL A 1184 -17.53 -23.67 26.74
CA VAL A 1184 -17.64 -22.34 27.34
C VAL A 1184 -19.13 -21.94 27.34
N GLU A 1185 -19.69 -21.60 28.50
CA GLU A 1185 -21.04 -21.03 28.62
C GLU A 1185 -20.96 -19.57 29.05
N THR A 1186 -21.83 -18.71 28.52
CA THR A 1186 -21.83 -17.26 28.76
C THR A 1186 -22.45 -16.85 30.09
N VAL A 1187 -23.06 -17.79 30.83
CA VAL A 1187 -23.64 -17.54 32.16
C VAL A 1187 -23.39 -18.77 33.03
N THR A 1188 -22.68 -18.57 34.13
CA THR A 1188 -22.32 -19.60 35.12
C THR A 1188 -22.46 -19.03 36.52
N ASP A 1189 -22.66 -19.88 37.53
CA ASP A 1189 -22.58 -19.51 38.96
C ASP A 1189 -21.15 -19.09 39.39
N VAL A 1190 -20.18 -19.20 38.48
CA VAL A 1190 -18.78 -18.80 38.63
C VAL A 1190 -18.54 -17.51 37.84
N SER A 1191 -17.86 -16.52 38.44
CA SER A 1191 -17.36 -15.33 37.74
C SER A 1191 -15.83 -15.24 37.85
N ALA A 1192 -15.21 -14.60 36.87
CA ALA A 1192 -13.77 -14.37 36.86
C ALA A 1192 -13.46 -13.02 36.19
N ASP A 1193 -12.90 -12.09 36.96
CA ASP A 1193 -12.67 -10.71 36.53
C ASP A 1193 -11.23 -10.28 36.82
N PHE A 1194 -10.65 -9.50 35.92
CA PHE A 1194 -9.30 -8.97 36.07
C PHE A 1194 -9.30 -7.56 36.68
N ALA A 1195 -8.43 -7.36 37.66
CA ALA A 1195 -8.02 -6.07 38.18
C ALA A 1195 -6.50 -5.91 37.99
N GLY A 1196 -6.09 -5.36 36.84
CA GLY A 1196 -4.69 -5.45 36.40
C GLY A 1196 -4.28 -6.90 36.19
N ASP A 1197 -3.15 -7.32 36.77
CA ASP A 1197 -2.67 -8.71 36.70
C ASP A 1197 -3.42 -9.67 37.63
N LEU A 1198 -4.28 -9.17 38.53
CA LEU A 1198 -4.98 -10.00 39.51
C LEU A 1198 -6.31 -10.50 38.94
N LEU A 1199 -6.42 -11.82 38.75
CA LEU A 1199 -7.69 -12.49 38.47
C LEU A 1199 -8.42 -12.78 39.78
N ILE A 1200 -9.65 -12.29 39.89
CA ILE A 1200 -10.54 -12.54 41.02
C ILE A 1200 -11.65 -13.47 40.56
N VAL A 1201 -11.80 -14.60 41.25
CA VAL A 1201 -12.76 -15.65 40.96
C VAL A 1201 -13.80 -15.73 42.07
N GLN A 1202 -15.07 -15.73 41.71
CA GLN A 1202 -16.17 -16.06 42.62
C GLN A 1202 -16.82 -17.37 42.16
N ALA A 1203 -17.09 -18.27 43.10
CA ALA A 1203 -17.73 -19.56 42.83
C ALA A 1203 -18.68 -19.91 43.98
N PRO A 1204 -19.73 -20.72 43.74
CA PRO A 1204 -20.73 -21.08 44.75
C PRO A 1204 -20.21 -22.08 45.80
N GLU A 1205 -19.01 -22.63 45.58
CA GLU A 1205 -18.28 -23.49 46.52
C GLU A 1205 -16.85 -23.00 46.69
N THR A 1206 -16.16 -23.51 47.71
CA THR A 1206 -14.75 -23.19 47.95
C THR A 1206 -13.90 -23.51 46.72
N VAL A 1207 -13.19 -22.50 46.22
CA VAL A 1207 -12.25 -22.64 45.12
C VAL A 1207 -11.09 -23.54 45.57
N LYS A 1208 -10.97 -24.70 44.91
CA LYS A 1208 -9.93 -25.71 45.06
C LYS A 1208 -8.94 -25.66 43.89
N SER A 1209 -9.39 -25.26 42.70
CA SER A 1209 -8.56 -25.03 41.51
C SER A 1209 -9.13 -23.91 40.63
N VAL A 1210 -8.25 -23.13 40.01
CA VAL A 1210 -8.52 -22.13 38.98
C VAL A 1210 -7.49 -22.33 37.90
N VAL A 1211 -7.90 -22.56 36.66
CA VAL A 1211 -7.01 -22.71 35.51
C VAL A 1211 -7.42 -21.70 34.46
N VAL A 1212 -6.49 -20.88 34.01
CA VAL A 1212 -6.73 -19.83 33.01
C VAL A 1212 -6.14 -20.30 31.68
N PHE A 1213 -6.88 -20.10 30.60
CA PHE A 1213 -6.48 -20.40 29.23
C PHE A 1213 -6.63 -19.14 28.37
N ALA A 1214 -5.77 -18.94 27.38
CA ALA A 1214 -5.96 -17.97 26.31
C ALA A 1214 -7.13 -18.40 25.40
N ALA A 1215 -7.58 -17.48 24.54
CA ALA A 1215 -8.69 -17.73 23.61
C ALA A 1215 -8.44 -18.88 22.62
N ASP A 1216 -7.18 -19.21 22.35
CA ASP A 1216 -6.78 -20.34 21.50
C ASP A 1216 -6.74 -21.68 22.23
N GLY A 1217 -7.13 -21.71 23.51
CA GLY A 1217 -7.15 -22.91 24.36
C GLY A 1217 -5.80 -23.21 25.03
N THR A 1218 -4.76 -22.38 24.83
CA THR A 1218 -3.48 -22.51 25.51
C THR A 1218 -3.65 -22.18 26.99
N ARG A 1219 -3.22 -23.05 27.90
CA ARG A 1219 -3.23 -22.73 29.34
C ARG A 1219 -2.23 -21.61 29.63
N VAL A 1220 -2.60 -20.60 30.42
CA VAL A 1220 -1.78 -19.41 30.75
C VAL A 1220 -1.53 -19.18 32.25
N ALA A 1221 -2.36 -19.72 33.14
CA ALA A 1221 -2.09 -19.70 34.60
C ALA A 1221 -2.88 -20.81 35.34
N GLU A 1222 -2.47 -21.14 36.57
CA GLU A 1222 -3.27 -21.94 37.52
C GLU A 1222 -3.08 -21.46 38.97
N GLY A 1223 -4.13 -21.55 39.78
CA GLY A 1223 -4.10 -21.30 41.22
C GLY A 1223 -5.06 -22.21 41.98
N ARG A 1224 -4.96 -22.22 43.32
CA ARG A 1224 -5.87 -22.96 44.22
C ARG A 1224 -6.72 -22.04 45.09
N ASN A 1225 -6.65 -20.74 44.85
CA ASN A 1225 -7.32 -19.70 45.63
C ASN A 1225 -8.29 -18.93 44.73
N ALA A 1226 -9.27 -18.27 45.34
CA ALA A 1226 -10.22 -17.38 44.66
C ALA A 1226 -9.55 -16.13 44.05
N GLN A 1227 -8.25 -15.93 44.26
CA GLN A 1227 -7.47 -14.85 43.66
C GLN A 1227 -6.17 -15.45 43.11
N LEU A 1228 -5.85 -15.11 41.86
CA LEU A 1228 -4.69 -15.63 41.13
C LEU A 1228 -4.07 -14.49 40.32
N THR A 1229 -2.79 -14.20 40.51
CA THR A 1229 -2.08 -13.27 39.63
C THR A 1229 -1.74 -13.96 38.32
N VAL A 1230 -2.17 -13.39 37.19
CA VAL A 1230 -1.94 -13.90 35.83
C VAL A 1230 -1.14 -12.86 35.04
N ASN A 1231 0.16 -13.12 34.90
CA ASN A 1231 1.09 -12.26 34.15
C ASN A 1231 1.04 -12.58 32.65
N ALA A 1232 -0.09 -12.28 32.01
CA ALA A 1232 -0.33 -12.46 30.58
C ALA A 1232 -0.83 -11.15 29.91
N PRO A 1233 -0.69 -10.95 28.59
CA PRO A 1233 -1.09 -9.71 27.91
C PRO A 1233 -2.58 -9.33 28.06
N ALA A 1234 -2.96 -8.10 27.73
CA ALA A 1234 -4.38 -7.73 27.61
C ALA A 1234 -5.06 -8.62 26.57
N GLY A 1235 -6.28 -9.10 26.86
CA GLY A 1235 -6.96 -10.05 26.00
C GLY A 1235 -8.09 -10.83 26.66
N VAL A 1236 -8.66 -11.76 25.89
CA VAL A 1236 -9.73 -12.67 26.32
C VAL A 1236 -9.13 -13.98 26.83
N TYR A 1237 -9.56 -14.39 28.02
CA TYR A 1237 -9.16 -15.61 28.68
C TYR A 1237 -10.38 -16.49 29.00
N LEU A 1238 -10.18 -17.80 29.06
CA LEU A 1238 -11.12 -18.80 29.53
C LEU A 1238 -10.65 -19.30 30.90
N VAL A 1239 -11.46 -19.17 31.94
CA VAL A 1239 -11.12 -19.52 33.32
C VAL A 1239 -11.95 -20.71 33.76
N LYS A 1240 -11.31 -21.83 34.06
CA LYS A 1240 -11.93 -23.04 34.58
C LYS A 1240 -11.72 -23.11 36.09
N VAL A 1241 -12.79 -23.19 36.87
CA VAL A 1241 -12.75 -23.19 38.34
C VAL A 1241 -13.28 -24.53 38.84
N ASN A 1242 -12.56 -25.21 39.72
CA ASN A 1242 -12.89 -26.55 40.21
C ASN A 1242 -13.29 -27.50 39.06
N ASN A 1243 -14.45 -28.14 39.21
CA ASN A 1243 -15.09 -28.99 38.19
C ASN A 1243 -16.18 -28.23 37.43
N PHE A 1244 -16.27 -26.89 37.54
CA PHE A 1244 -17.22 -26.08 36.77
C PHE A 1244 -16.79 -25.92 35.31
N LYS A 1245 -17.75 -25.56 34.46
CA LYS A 1245 -17.49 -25.13 33.07
C LYS A 1245 -16.63 -23.87 33.05
N ALA A 1246 -15.88 -23.67 31.96
CA ALA A 1246 -15.00 -22.51 31.84
C ALA A 1246 -15.79 -21.23 31.53
N VAL A 1247 -15.34 -20.11 32.09
CA VAL A 1247 -15.97 -18.79 32.00
C VAL A 1247 -15.04 -17.81 31.28
N LYS A 1248 -15.60 -16.85 30.55
CA LYS A 1248 -14.79 -15.84 29.84
C LYS A 1248 -14.41 -14.71 30.81
N ALA A 1249 -13.12 -14.37 30.86
CA ALA A 1249 -12.59 -13.20 31.57
C ALA A 1249 -11.85 -12.29 30.57
N MET A 1250 -11.97 -10.97 30.73
CA MET A 1250 -11.26 -10.01 29.89
C MET A 1250 -10.26 -9.22 30.74
N LYS A 1251 -9.02 -9.18 30.29
CA LYS A 1251 -7.96 -8.36 30.88
C LYS A 1251 -7.73 -7.15 29.97
N ASN A 1252 -7.94 -5.95 30.51
CA ASN A 1252 -7.79 -4.69 29.77
C ASN A 1252 -6.35 -4.22 29.71
#